data_AF-A0A2W3Z2S6-F1
#
_entry.id   AF-A0A2W3Z2S6-F1
#
_cell.length_a   1.000
_cell.length_b   1.000
_cell.length_c   1.000
_cell.angle_alpha   90.00
_cell.angle_beta   90.00
_cell.angle_gamma   90.00
#
_symmetry.space_group_name_H-M   'P 1'
#
loop_
_entity.id
_entity.type
_entity.pdbx_description
1 polymer ?
#
loop_
_entity_poly.entity_id
_entity_poly.type
_entity_poly.pdbx_seq_one_letter_code
_entity_poly.pdbx_strand_id
1 'polypeptide(L)'
;MVGGQTFLLTNKGKVSITKKNGSASGFRLYGQNNQFFVKSGGYLQINNQADKSDNGGPVNGSDTGGKQGIQFPIDGSGKMSIFSLEGKESEVYINASLGPALWTQSGSLRFLVGKDTVFRAEGHTYSQNSGVIQSAGQADFELDQPSFYDIRNNRKNGGQVFSNGSNNDTFKVKKSYLSVWEIKNGLDLDQDPDAYWAPISYTLKGRNFETIVSTDYVDEFNQSTYKGANHYARMSGNSSAPIVDELRIPTNADKKIYGHVSVKVGYGEEIRDAWEKEVIVKVKITRGNTVLMEKEVLTKGYKGAKNLPGVQQWDEQKPRGGIVVVELADFIKTGDKVEIIGANRGRNRDSLEVPSLLVKPVTTVDVTPPMELTIEKDSISGKSDTLTNASKQIKGTIDLYDKRHDNQLTEKMYIFAKVNNQFLESTLTEVTSEGKSITDSKVNWTINLPRYIASNETIEIFAKDSNVLDDLKDKEQLNTYSKDPNGIGGNSMPSSSSYGHYKGYHDAVKSGKQDDRFKPAKLMSVEDIMPEELSLENLKVEASTKEKDPVTNKEVDITRIGSLLTYSGEIRSANNHPSESKKVIRNVLFTTEIPADLDDSSSSFTFFFEKNGKPIIGQYDQASRILSVNVDTLTKDDVLTFNFSTKVTDVPEGSPEFSLTVKAQGKSPNEEPFIPGDFILENQKTLTDEATMTSPMPKKGSENETESIIEDGKAYVRLSVINKRLTAYYRNVTKIVVKIDGDTYRSFDKTSGLQELSTAEKSIVLDIPIDQHRRNITAEYYYPDPQNTSNSLKAVTTWNKKKWNKDVNDALDPEK
;
A
#
# COMPACT_ATOMS: atom_id res chain seq x y z
N MET A 1 43.98 59.23 34.41
CA MET A 1 44.92 59.83 33.45
C MET A 1 44.21 61.03 32.81
N VAL A 2 44.87 62.17 32.56
CA VAL A 2 44.20 63.40 32.10
C VAL A 2 44.75 63.83 30.74
N GLY A 3 43.99 63.59 29.67
CA GLY A 3 44.26 64.04 28.28
C GLY A 3 45.50 63.45 27.62
N GLY A 4 45.60 63.58 26.29
CA GLY A 4 46.76 63.22 25.47
C GLY A 4 47.18 61.75 25.56
N GLN A 5 46.30 60.86 26.01
CA GLN A 5 46.64 59.46 26.19
C GLN A 5 46.66 58.73 24.87
N THR A 6 47.62 57.81 24.74
CA THR A 6 47.68 56.90 23.61
C THR A 6 47.58 55.47 24.12
N PHE A 7 46.56 54.74 23.67
CA PHE A 7 46.54 53.29 23.70
C PHE A 7 47.00 52.77 22.33
N LEU A 8 48.00 51.89 22.33
CA LEU A 8 48.51 51.27 21.11
C LEU A 8 48.60 49.76 21.31
N LEU A 9 47.87 49.01 20.49
CA LEU A 9 48.00 47.57 20.35
C LEU A 9 48.57 47.25 18.97
N THR A 10 49.73 46.60 18.95
CA THR A 10 50.47 46.32 17.70
C THR A 10 51.20 44.98 17.78
N ASN A 11 51.83 44.58 16.67
CA ASN A 11 52.74 43.43 16.57
C ASN A 11 52.08 42.12 17.00
N LYS A 12 50.85 41.87 16.52
CA LYS A 12 50.05 40.68 16.86
C LYS A 12 49.74 40.52 18.36
N GLY A 13 49.87 41.61 19.14
CA GLY A 13 49.50 41.62 20.55
C GLY A 13 48.02 41.33 20.73
N LYS A 14 47.68 40.60 21.81
CA LYS A 14 46.30 40.25 22.15
C LYS A 14 45.94 40.82 23.51
N VAL A 15 44.84 41.57 23.58
CA VAL A 15 44.31 42.13 24.83
C VAL A 15 42.85 41.73 24.94
N SER A 16 42.47 41.11 26.07
CA SER A 16 41.08 40.83 26.40
C SER A 16 40.74 41.47 27.74
N ILE A 17 39.69 42.27 27.77
CA ILE A 17 39.19 42.97 28.95
C ILE A 17 37.79 42.46 29.23
N THR A 18 37.59 41.80 30.37
CA THR A 18 36.26 41.40 30.83
C THR A 18 35.92 42.14 32.11
N LYS A 19 34.83 42.90 32.06
CA LYS A 19 34.29 43.63 33.21
C LYS A 19 32.97 43.02 33.64
N LYS A 20 32.86 42.64 34.91
CA LYS A 20 31.65 42.02 35.49
C LYS A 20 30.76 43.02 36.23
N ASN A 21 31.33 43.97 36.98
CA ASN A 21 30.60 44.92 37.83
C ASN A 21 31.34 46.26 38.01
N GLY A 22 30.65 47.26 38.58
CA GLY A 22 31.23 48.54 39.04
C GLY A 22 31.01 49.73 38.10
N SER A 23 31.35 50.95 38.55
CA SER A 23 30.97 52.22 37.88
C SER A 23 31.90 52.74 36.77
N ALA A 24 33.06 52.10 36.54
CA ALA A 24 33.96 52.42 35.43
C ALA A 24 33.54 51.70 34.13
N SER A 25 33.76 52.29 32.95
CA SER A 25 33.57 51.60 31.66
C SER A 25 34.56 50.44 31.48
N GLY A 26 34.38 49.62 30.44
CA GLY A 26 35.32 48.55 30.10
C GLY A 26 36.74 49.10 29.83
N PHE A 27 36.80 50.20 29.07
CA PHE A 27 38.01 50.99 28.88
C PHE A 27 37.67 52.48 28.97
N ARG A 28 38.49 53.27 29.67
CA ARG A 28 38.24 54.70 29.90
C ARG A 28 39.47 55.53 29.58
N LEU A 29 39.34 56.46 28.63
CA LEU A 29 40.37 57.45 28.29
C LEU A 29 39.85 58.85 28.63
N TYR A 30 40.25 59.37 29.78
CA TYR A 30 39.73 60.62 30.33
C TYR A 30 40.54 61.83 29.83
N GLY A 31 39.86 62.91 29.41
CA GLY A 31 40.46 64.17 28.94
C GLY A 31 40.52 64.32 27.42
N GLN A 32 41.23 65.34 26.92
CA GLN A 32 41.22 65.75 25.50
C GLN A 32 42.26 65.01 24.63
N ASN A 33 42.03 64.94 23.32
CA ASN A 33 42.99 64.45 22.31
C ASN A 33 43.53 63.03 22.57
N ASN A 34 42.69 62.12 23.03
CA ASN A 34 43.12 60.74 23.24
C ASN A 34 43.18 59.98 21.91
N GLN A 35 44.07 59.00 21.85
CA GLN A 35 44.33 58.19 20.67
C GLN A 35 44.24 56.71 21.03
N PHE A 36 43.45 55.97 20.26
CA PHE A 36 43.23 54.54 20.43
C PHE A 36 43.56 53.85 19.11
N PHE A 37 44.69 53.14 19.07
CA PHE A 37 45.19 52.48 17.88
C PHE A 37 45.26 50.97 18.08
N VAL A 38 44.68 50.23 17.15
CA VAL A 38 44.89 48.79 17.00
C VAL A 38 45.40 48.54 15.60
N LYS A 39 46.63 48.03 15.47
CA LYS A 39 47.25 47.84 14.16
C LYS A 39 48.17 46.64 14.07
N SER A 40 48.65 46.35 12.86
CA SER A 40 49.68 45.32 12.62
C SER A 40 49.36 43.97 13.26
N GLY A 41 48.17 43.44 12.98
CA GLY A 41 47.66 42.17 13.50
C GLY A 41 47.20 42.18 14.96
N GLY A 42 47.11 43.35 15.61
CA GLY A 42 46.62 43.45 16.99
C GLY A 42 45.18 42.96 17.16
N TYR A 43 44.91 42.25 18.26
CA TYR A 43 43.59 41.69 18.60
C TYR A 43 43.10 42.24 19.94
N LEU A 44 42.00 42.98 19.92
CA LEU A 44 41.37 43.52 21.11
C LEU A 44 39.97 42.95 21.30
N GLN A 45 39.70 42.44 22.50
CA GLN A 45 38.36 42.08 22.93
C GLN A 45 37.99 42.84 24.21
N ILE A 46 36.83 43.47 24.22
CA ILE A 46 36.26 44.10 25.41
C ILE A 46 34.87 43.50 25.62
N ASN A 47 34.67 42.83 26.75
CA ASN A 47 33.37 42.32 27.18
C ASN A 47 32.96 43.01 28.48
N ASN A 48 32.11 44.04 28.37
CA ASN A 48 31.55 44.74 29.50
C ASN A 48 30.14 44.20 29.82
N GLN A 49 30.05 43.42 30.89
CA GLN A 49 28.84 42.82 31.42
C GLN A 49 28.29 43.56 32.64
N ALA A 50 28.80 44.75 32.96
CA ALA A 50 28.54 45.48 34.20
C ALA A 50 27.10 45.35 34.74
N ASP A 51 26.98 44.67 35.88
CA ASP A 51 25.75 44.50 36.67
C ASP A 51 24.65 43.67 35.97
N LYS A 52 24.96 42.99 34.87
CA LYS A 52 24.02 42.09 34.16
C LYS A 52 23.59 40.91 35.02
N SER A 53 24.51 40.36 35.83
CA SER A 53 24.18 39.27 36.79
C SER A 53 23.24 39.72 37.89
N ASP A 54 23.16 41.03 38.15
CA ASP A 54 22.45 41.62 39.28
C ASP A 54 21.15 42.32 38.81
N ASN A 55 20.65 41.95 37.63
CA ASN A 55 19.48 42.56 36.97
C ASN A 55 19.61 44.08 36.73
N GLY A 56 20.83 44.58 36.53
CA GLY A 56 21.07 45.96 36.14
C GLY A 56 20.38 46.30 34.80
N GLY A 57 19.67 47.42 34.76
CA GLY A 57 19.02 47.89 33.53
C GLY A 57 20.01 48.51 32.51
N PRO A 58 19.69 48.52 31.21
CA PRO A 58 20.48 49.23 30.22
C PRO A 58 20.58 50.73 30.49
N VAL A 59 21.61 51.36 29.94
CA VAL A 59 21.79 52.83 29.96
C VAL A 59 22.15 53.36 28.56
N ASN A 60 21.92 54.64 28.32
CA ASN A 60 22.30 55.31 27.06
C ASN A 60 23.76 55.79 27.06
N GLY A 61 24.53 55.49 28.10
CA GLY A 61 25.82 56.09 28.40
C GLY A 61 25.71 57.13 29.51
N SER A 62 26.71 57.18 30.38
CA SER A 62 26.85 58.14 31.49
C SER A 62 28.29 58.11 32.02
N ASP A 63 28.80 59.24 32.51
CA ASP A 63 30.17 59.30 33.03
C ASP A 63 30.44 58.28 34.15
N THR A 64 29.44 58.06 35.02
CA THR A 64 29.48 57.11 36.14
C THR A 64 28.69 55.83 35.89
N GLY A 65 28.15 55.66 34.68
CA GLY A 65 27.23 54.56 34.35
C GLY A 65 27.89 53.19 34.21
N GLY A 66 29.20 53.13 34.01
CA GLY A 66 30.02 51.90 34.00
C GLY A 66 29.74 50.87 32.91
N LYS A 67 28.70 51.06 32.10
CA LYS A 67 28.16 50.07 31.17
C LYS A 67 28.64 50.22 29.73
N GLN A 68 29.49 51.20 29.44
CA GLN A 68 30.06 51.42 28.12
C GLN A 68 31.25 50.52 27.85
N GLY A 69 31.44 50.10 26.60
CA GLY A 69 32.63 49.36 26.17
C GLY A 69 33.88 50.22 26.30
N ILE A 70 34.01 51.19 25.40
CA ILE A 70 35.04 52.24 25.41
C ILE A 70 34.37 53.58 25.71
N GLN A 71 34.97 54.34 26.61
CA GLN A 71 34.49 55.64 27.04
C GLN A 71 35.59 56.69 26.88
N PHE A 72 35.23 57.81 26.27
CA PHE A 72 36.02 59.04 26.25
C PHE A 72 35.31 60.12 27.10
N PRO A 73 35.42 60.06 28.44
CA PRO A 73 34.80 61.06 29.32
C PRO A 73 35.57 62.38 29.33
N ILE A 74 34.78 63.47 29.34
CA ILE A 74 35.17 64.89 29.30
C ILE A 74 36.05 65.29 28.10
N ASP A 75 35.42 66.01 27.17
CA ASP A 75 36.08 66.68 26.05
C ASP A 75 35.58 68.13 25.89
N GLY A 76 36.49 69.10 25.79
CA GLY A 76 36.16 70.53 25.64
C GLY A 76 35.64 70.86 24.24
N SER A 77 35.12 72.07 24.02
CA SER A 77 34.77 72.52 22.67
C SER A 77 36.02 72.52 21.76
N GLY A 78 35.91 71.91 20.57
CA GLY A 78 36.94 71.96 19.52
C GLY A 78 38.11 70.97 19.62
N LYS A 79 38.01 69.92 20.43
CA LYS A 79 39.01 68.83 20.51
C LYS A 79 38.46 67.52 19.94
N MET A 80 39.36 66.63 19.54
CA MET A 80 39.03 65.41 18.80
C MET A 80 39.83 64.21 19.33
N SER A 81 39.13 63.17 19.77
CA SER A 81 39.73 61.86 20.06
C SER A 81 39.73 60.99 18.80
N ILE A 82 40.69 60.06 18.73
CA ILE A 82 40.89 59.19 17.56
C ILE A 82 40.73 57.74 18.00
N PHE A 83 39.90 57.00 17.26
CA PHE A 83 39.90 55.54 17.23
C PHE A 83 40.33 55.11 15.83
N SER A 84 41.41 54.35 15.71
CA SER A 84 41.87 53.78 14.44
C SER A 84 42.17 52.29 14.59
N LEU A 85 41.63 51.53 13.65
CA LEU A 85 41.88 50.11 13.45
C LEU A 85 42.47 49.93 12.05
N GLU A 86 43.73 49.52 11.94
CA GLU A 86 44.44 49.53 10.66
C GLU A 86 45.40 48.35 10.48
N GLY A 87 45.43 47.79 9.27
CA GLY A 87 46.40 46.79 8.88
C GLY A 87 45.87 45.36 9.01
N LYS A 88 46.35 44.53 8.10
CA LYS A 88 45.92 43.14 7.93
C LYS A 88 45.92 42.36 9.26
N GLU A 89 44.90 41.52 9.45
CA GLU A 89 44.70 40.67 10.64
C GLU A 89 44.41 41.46 11.93
N SER A 90 44.26 42.78 11.89
CA SER A 90 43.86 43.54 13.07
C SER A 90 42.35 43.42 13.33
N GLU A 91 42.01 43.14 14.58
CA GLU A 91 40.64 42.86 15.01
C GLU A 91 40.30 43.58 16.31
N VAL A 92 39.10 44.17 16.35
CA VAL A 92 38.51 44.74 17.55
C VAL A 92 37.09 44.20 17.72
N TYR A 93 36.81 43.61 18.87
CA TYR A 93 35.46 43.24 19.29
C TYR A 93 35.11 43.92 20.62
N ILE A 94 34.05 44.71 20.62
CA ILE A 94 33.51 45.39 21.81
C ILE A 94 32.09 44.91 22.02
N ASN A 95 31.82 44.30 23.18
CA ASN A 95 30.51 43.90 23.64
C ASN A 95 30.16 44.66 24.92
N ALA A 96 29.22 45.60 24.84
CA ALA A 96 28.66 46.34 25.96
C ALA A 96 27.23 45.85 26.23
N SER A 97 27.09 44.87 27.12
CA SER A 97 25.81 44.15 27.32
C SER A 97 24.65 45.00 27.83
N LEU A 98 24.91 46.18 28.41
CA LEU A 98 23.91 47.07 29.01
C LEU A 98 24.17 48.57 28.70
N GLY A 99 24.88 48.86 27.62
CA GLY A 99 25.17 50.23 27.22
C GLY A 99 25.72 50.35 25.79
N PRO A 100 26.18 51.54 25.40
CA PRO A 100 26.85 51.74 24.12
C PRO A 100 28.25 51.09 24.08
N ALA A 101 28.65 50.58 22.92
CA ALA A 101 29.99 50.02 22.73
C ALA A 101 31.06 51.13 22.73
N LEU A 102 30.76 52.27 22.12
CA LEU A 102 31.63 53.45 22.13
C LEU A 102 30.83 54.69 22.48
N TRP A 103 31.30 55.43 23.46
CA TRP A 103 30.61 56.63 23.92
C TRP A 103 31.57 57.77 24.27
N THR A 104 31.24 58.96 23.79
CA THR A 104 31.87 60.22 24.21
C THR A 104 30.90 61.04 25.06
N GLN A 105 31.36 61.67 26.13
CA GLN A 105 30.53 62.55 26.95
C GLN A 105 30.30 63.92 26.31
N SER A 106 31.36 64.45 25.69
CA SER A 106 31.42 65.72 24.98
C SER A 106 32.53 65.61 23.92
N GLY A 107 32.65 66.61 23.03
CA GLY A 107 33.71 66.72 22.01
C GLY A 107 33.66 65.70 20.87
N SER A 108 34.68 65.75 20.01
CA SER A 108 34.62 65.17 18.66
C SER A 108 35.31 63.81 18.59
N LEU A 109 34.84 62.93 17.72
CA LEU A 109 35.42 61.61 17.49
C LEU A 109 35.78 61.44 16.01
N ARG A 110 37.03 61.08 15.76
CA ARG A 110 37.45 60.49 14.49
C ARG A 110 37.54 58.99 14.64
N PHE A 111 36.86 58.27 13.75
CA PHE A 111 36.77 56.83 13.77
C PHE A 111 37.18 56.27 12.41
N LEU A 112 38.24 55.48 12.38
CA LEU A 112 38.79 54.88 11.17
C LEU A 112 38.85 53.37 11.33
N VAL A 113 38.25 52.64 10.39
CA VAL A 113 38.46 51.20 10.21
C VAL A 113 39.00 51.00 8.81
N GLY A 114 40.29 50.67 8.75
CA GLY A 114 41.06 50.57 7.54
C GLY A 114 40.98 49.20 6.88
N LYS A 115 41.74 49.10 5.78
CA LYS A 115 41.72 47.94 4.89
C LYS A 115 42.17 46.66 5.59
N ASP A 116 41.52 45.55 5.23
CA ASP A 116 41.83 44.21 5.74
C ASP A 116 41.79 44.14 7.27
N THR A 117 40.76 44.72 7.88
CA THR A 117 40.53 44.66 9.34
C THR A 117 39.16 44.08 9.68
N VAL A 118 38.98 43.67 10.94
CA VAL A 118 37.72 43.18 11.48
C VAL A 118 37.25 44.03 12.67
N PHE A 119 36.08 44.67 12.53
CA PHE A 119 35.51 45.52 13.58
C PHE A 119 34.12 45.05 14.02
N ARG A 120 33.94 44.73 15.30
CA ARG A 120 32.65 44.36 15.87
C ARG A 120 32.32 45.24 17.08
N ALA A 121 31.13 45.83 17.07
CA ALA A 121 30.60 46.63 18.16
C ALA A 121 29.16 46.24 18.47
N GLU A 122 28.96 45.62 19.63
CA GLU A 122 27.66 45.17 20.13
C GLU A 122 27.30 45.99 21.38
N GLY A 123 26.10 46.59 21.37
CA GLY A 123 25.58 47.35 22.50
C GLY A 123 24.14 46.98 22.83
N HIS A 124 23.64 47.44 23.98
CA HIS A 124 22.24 47.33 24.37
C HIS A 124 21.83 48.60 25.13
N THR A 125 21.33 49.60 24.40
CA THR A 125 20.95 50.90 24.97
C THR A 125 19.55 50.87 25.57
N TYR A 126 19.28 51.79 26.50
CA TYR A 126 17.97 51.90 27.14
C TYR A 126 16.91 52.45 26.17
N SER A 127 17.24 53.56 25.52
CA SER A 127 16.40 54.24 24.55
C SER A 127 16.62 53.69 23.15
N GLN A 128 15.54 53.67 22.37
CA GLN A 128 15.57 53.41 20.94
C GLN A 128 16.40 54.48 20.20
N ASN A 129 16.39 55.73 20.69
CA ASN A 129 17.07 56.88 20.07
C ASN A 129 18.53 57.05 20.53
N SER A 130 19.14 55.99 21.06
CA SER A 130 20.52 56.01 21.52
C SER A 130 21.34 54.98 20.76
N GLY A 131 22.49 55.44 20.26
CA GLY A 131 23.41 54.70 19.43
C GLY A 131 24.25 53.70 20.21
N VAL A 132 24.74 52.66 19.52
CA VAL A 132 25.83 51.81 20.02
C VAL A 132 27.16 52.56 19.96
N ILE A 133 27.29 53.42 18.96
CA ILE A 133 28.38 54.38 18.83
C ILE A 133 27.78 55.79 18.96
N GLN A 134 28.31 56.57 19.89
CA GLN A 134 27.81 57.91 20.18
C GLN A 134 28.94 58.94 20.25
N SER A 135 28.79 60.00 19.45
CA SER A 135 29.59 61.22 19.51
C SER A 135 28.72 62.40 19.93
N ALA A 136 29.14 63.12 20.98
CA ALA A 136 28.44 64.30 21.48
C ALA A 136 28.80 65.58 20.71
N GLY A 137 30.02 65.67 20.17
CA GLY A 137 30.48 66.69 19.22
C GLY A 137 30.56 66.15 17.79
N GLN A 138 31.45 66.72 16.97
CA GLN A 138 31.58 66.31 15.56
C GLN A 138 32.06 64.85 15.45
N ALA A 139 31.45 64.10 14.54
CA ALA A 139 31.76 62.70 14.28
C ALA A 139 32.27 62.53 12.84
N ASP A 140 33.53 62.12 12.68
CA ASP A 140 34.16 61.82 11.38
C ASP A 140 34.48 60.32 11.29
N PHE A 141 33.63 59.59 10.58
CA PHE A 141 33.72 58.14 10.40
C PHE A 141 34.26 57.79 9.01
N GLU A 142 35.20 56.85 8.96
CA GLU A 142 35.77 56.33 7.73
C GLU A 142 35.85 54.80 7.77
N LEU A 143 35.25 54.15 6.77
CA LEU A 143 35.45 52.73 6.47
C LEU A 143 36.19 52.61 5.13
N ASP A 144 37.39 52.05 5.16
CA ASP A 144 38.22 51.87 3.98
C ASP A 144 38.46 50.38 3.72
N GLN A 145 37.54 49.72 3.01
CA GLN A 145 37.63 48.31 2.63
C GLN A 145 37.97 47.33 3.78
N PRO A 146 37.30 47.37 4.95
CA PRO A 146 37.47 46.35 5.97
C PRO A 146 37.07 44.95 5.45
N SER A 147 37.71 43.90 5.98
CA SER A 147 37.30 42.53 5.68
C SER A 147 35.93 42.21 6.27
N PHE A 148 35.66 42.73 7.48
CA PHE A 148 34.36 42.61 8.13
C PHE A 148 34.12 43.77 9.08
N TYR A 149 32.90 44.28 9.12
CA TYR A 149 32.43 45.09 10.22
C TYR A 149 31.00 44.73 10.61
N ASP A 150 30.69 44.85 11.90
CA ASP A 150 29.35 44.66 12.45
C ASP A 150 29.11 45.61 13.62
N ILE A 151 28.10 46.45 13.49
CA ILE A 151 27.68 47.39 14.55
C ILE A 151 26.21 47.07 14.81
N ARG A 152 25.89 46.58 16.01
CA ARG A 152 24.52 46.15 16.35
C ARG A 152 24.06 46.59 17.73
N ASN A 153 22.83 47.05 17.81
CA ASN A 153 22.13 47.41 19.03
C ASN A 153 21.11 46.33 19.40
N ASN A 154 21.46 45.49 20.36
CA ASN A 154 20.66 44.36 20.82
C ASN A 154 19.45 44.77 21.67
N ARG A 155 19.05 46.04 21.67
CA ARG A 155 17.80 46.49 22.29
C ARG A 155 16.61 45.75 21.69
N LYS A 156 15.64 45.35 22.51
CA LYS A 156 14.38 44.75 22.04
C LYS A 156 13.67 45.71 21.06
N ASN A 157 13.24 45.18 19.90
CA ASN A 157 12.70 45.94 18.76
C ASN A 157 13.68 46.94 18.12
N GLY A 158 14.97 46.83 18.43
CA GLY A 158 16.02 47.70 17.92
C GLY A 158 16.24 48.98 18.72
N GLY A 159 17.47 49.48 18.64
CA GLY A 159 17.88 50.83 19.00
C GLY A 159 18.90 51.30 17.97
N GLN A 160 19.22 52.58 17.90
CA GLN A 160 20.09 53.11 16.84
C GLN A 160 21.50 52.49 16.85
N VAL A 161 22.12 52.37 15.67
CA VAL A 161 23.56 52.10 15.55
C VAL A 161 24.38 53.34 15.92
N PHE A 162 23.95 54.51 15.45
CA PHE A 162 24.58 55.80 15.67
C PHE A 162 23.60 56.79 16.28
N SER A 163 24.05 57.56 17.27
CA SER A 163 23.33 58.75 17.74
C SER A 163 24.31 59.91 17.87
N ASN A 164 24.50 60.63 16.77
CA ASN A 164 25.46 61.73 16.66
C ASN A 164 24.70 63.05 16.44
N GLY A 165 25.10 64.10 17.16
CA GLY A 165 24.29 65.30 17.31
C GLY A 165 24.60 66.46 16.35
N SER A 166 25.68 66.39 15.56
CA SER A 166 26.23 67.57 14.87
C SER A 166 25.89 67.59 13.37
N ASN A 167 25.58 68.78 12.84
CA ASN A 167 25.31 68.96 11.41
C ASN A 167 26.57 68.83 10.54
N ASN A 168 27.76 68.88 11.14
CA ASN A 168 29.05 68.72 10.46
C ASN A 168 29.54 67.27 10.44
N ASP A 169 28.77 66.33 10.98
CA ASP A 169 29.16 64.92 11.03
C ASP A 169 29.34 64.36 9.61
N THR A 170 30.37 63.55 9.41
CA THR A 170 30.71 62.93 8.14
C THR A 170 30.91 61.43 8.28
N PHE A 171 30.40 60.66 7.31
CA PHE A 171 30.66 59.23 7.22
C PHE A 171 31.07 58.89 5.79
N LYS A 172 32.35 58.55 5.61
CA LYS A 172 32.94 58.18 4.32
C LYS A 172 33.18 56.68 4.26
N VAL A 173 32.75 56.07 3.17
CA VAL A 173 32.97 54.65 2.90
C VAL A 173 33.59 54.49 1.53
N LYS A 174 34.64 53.69 1.43
CA LYS A 174 35.32 53.34 0.18
C LYS A 174 35.09 51.86 -0.13
N LYS A 175 34.44 51.58 -1.26
CA LYS A 175 34.22 50.23 -1.83
C LYS A 175 33.98 49.15 -0.78
N SER A 176 32.99 49.34 0.09
CA SER A 176 32.67 48.41 1.17
C SER A 176 31.22 47.94 1.05
N TYR A 177 30.97 46.69 1.42
CA TYR A 177 29.61 46.15 1.49
C TYR A 177 28.82 46.84 2.60
N LEU A 178 27.53 47.03 2.39
CA LEU A 178 26.62 47.58 3.40
C LEU A 178 25.35 46.71 3.50
N SER A 179 25.05 46.25 4.70
CA SER A 179 23.82 45.57 5.10
C SER A 179 23.20 46.29 6.28
N VAL A 180 21.90 46.51 6.25
CA VAL A 180 21.19 47.27 7.30
C VAL A 180 19.90 46.58 7.75
N TRP A 181 19.60 46.70 9.04
CA TRP A 181 18.37 46.19 9.67
C TRP A 181 17.60 47.35 10.27
N GLU A 182 16.38 47.58 9.80
CA GLU A 182 15.53 48.68 10.24
C GLU A 182 15.00 48.44 11.65
N ILE A 183 14.93 49.51 12.43
CA ILE A 183 14.29 49.48 13.75
C ILE A 183 12.79 49.26 13.57
N LYS A 184 12.26 48.13 14.05
CA LYS A 184 10.85 47.76 13.91
C LYS A 184 10.42 46.76 14.99
N ASN A 185 9.10 46.64 15.18
CA ASN A 185 8.54 45.65 16.09
C ASN A 185 8.84 44.23 15.61
N GLY A 186 9.28 43.37 16.54
CA GLY A 186 9.65 41.98 16.21
C GLY A 186 10.92 41.86 15.38
N LEU A 187 11.78 42.89 15.37
CA LEU A 187 13.11 42.83 14.77
C LEU A 187 13.93 41.67 15.34
N ASP A 188 14.41 40.82 14.45
CA ASP A 188 15.45 39.82 14.71
C ASP A 188 16.70 40.25 13.93
N LEU A 189 17.78 40.50 14.67
CA LEU A 189 19.03 41.01 14.11
C LEU A 189 19.86 39.91 13.44
N ASP A 190 19.54 38.64 13.67
CA ASP A 190 20.29 37.51 13.13
C ASP A 190 19.69 36.97 11.82
N GLN A 191 18.56 37.53 11.38
CA GLN A 191 17.92 37.25 10.09
C GLN A 191 18.52 38.09 8.94
N ASP A 192 18.03 37.86 7.73
CA ASP A 192 18.37 38.66 6.54
C ASP A 192 18.21 40.18 6.77
N PRO A 193 19.15 41.00 6.24
CA PRO A 193 19.07 42.45 6.34
C PRO A 193 17.88 43.01 5.55
N ASP A 194 17.32 44.12 6.01
CA ASP A 194 16.25 44.86 5.33
C ASP A 194 16.72 45.42 3.97
N ALA A 195 17.97 45.87 3.89
CA ALA A 195 18.61 46.23 2.63
C ALA A 195 20.10 45.82 2.62
N TYR A 196 20.60 45.54 1.43
CA TYR A 196 21.97 45.14 1.17
C TYR A 196 22.46 45.76 -0.13
N TRP A 197 23.69 46.26 -0.11
CA TRP A 197 24.39 46.81 -1.26
C TRP A 197 25.75 46.14 -1.40
N ALA A 198 26.05 45.69 -2.64
CA ALA A 198 27.37 45.23 -3.07
C ALA A 198 28.40 46.37 -2.89
N PRO A 199 29.73 46.15 -2.95
CA PRO A 199 30.69 47.13 -2.44
C PRO A 199 30.52 48.49 -3.09
N ILE A 200 30.10 49.48 -2.28
CA ILE A 200 29.83 50.84 -2.72
C ILE A 200 30.77 51.81 -2.03
N SER A 201 31.03 52.92 -2.70
CA SER A 201 31.68 54.10 -2.12
C SER A 201 30.63 55.18 -1.94
N TYR A 202 30.58 55.78 -0.76
CA TYR A 202 29.63 56.84 -0.48
C TYR A 202 30.13 57.81 0.59
N THR A 203 29.56 59.00 0.61
CA THR A 203 29.75 59.98 1.69
C THR A 203 28.39 60.41 2.21
N LEU A 204 28.21 60.30 3.52
CA LEU A 204 27.05 60.80 4.23
C LEU A 204 27.42 62.00 5.09
N LYS A 205 26.45 62.88 5.36
CA LYS A 205 26.60 64.05 6.23
C LYS A 205 25.38 64.32 7.09
N GLY A 206 25.59 65.21 8.06
CA GLY A 206 24.55 65.74 8.94
C GLY A 206 24.32 64.84 10.14
N ARG A 207 23.38 65.27 10.99
CA ARG A 207 22.98 64.53 12.19
C ARG A 207 22.67 63.07 11.82
N ASN A 208 23.24 62.13 12.57
CA ASN A 208 23.11 60.68 12.34
C ASN A 208 23.38 60.19 10.90
N PHE A 209 24.14 60.94 10.11
CA PHE A 209 24.45 60.58 8.71
C PHE A 209 23.19 60.40 7.84
N GLU A 210 22.21 61.28 8.00
CA GLU A 210 20.91 61.23 7.31
C GLU A 210 20.98 61.66 5.83
N THR A 211 22.02 62.41 5.43
CA THR A 211 22.12 62.96 4.06
C THR A 211 23.17 62.25 3.23
N ILE A 212 22.78 61.68 2.08
CA ILE A 212 23.74 61.20 1.07
C ILE A 212 24.29 62.40 0.29
N VAL A 213 25.61 62.58 0.32
CA VAL A 213 26.33 63.62 -0.41
C VAL A 213 26.83 63.12 -1.76
N SER A 214 27.35 61.90 -1.77
CA SER A 214 27.84 61.24 -2.98
C SER A 214 27.76 59.72 -2.84
N THR A 215 27.60 59.04 -3.96
CA THR A 215 27.76 57.59 -4.07
C THR A 215 28.13 57.22 -5.51
N ASP A 216 28.86 56.12 -5.68
CA ASP A 216 29.10 55.48 -6.98
C ASP A 216 27.95 54.54 -7.40
N TYR A 217 26.85 54.48 -6.64
CA TYR A 217 25.74 53.53 -6.84
C TYR A 217 24.36 54.16 -6.69
N VAL A 218 24.15 55.29 -7.37
CA VAL A 218 22.98 56.18 -7.21
C VAL A 218 21.63 55.46 -7.42
N ASP A 219 21.56 54.49 -8.32
CA ASP A 219 20.30 53.82 -8.67
C ASP A 219 19.78 52.90 -7.55
N GLU A 220 20.65 52.25 -6.77
CA GLU A 220 20.22 51.39 -5.66
C GLU A 220 20.45 52.01 -4.28
N PHE A 221 21.45 52.88 -4.10
CA PHE A 221 21.74 53.58 -2.84
C PHE A 221 21.39 55.06 -2.95
N ASN A 222 20.18 55.42 -2.52
CA ASN A 222 19.66 56.79 -2.57
C ASN A 222 18.68 57.03 -1.40
N GLN A 223 18.15 58.25 -1.29
CA GLN A 223 17.31 58.65 -0.15
C GLN A 223 15.98 57.90 -0.04
N SER A 224 15.58 57.12 -1.06
CA SER A 224 14.40 56.24 -0.95
C SER A 224 14.74 54.88 -0.33
N THR A 225 15.99 54.42 -0.46
CA THR A 225 16.45 53.09 -0.02
C THR A 225 17.28 53.15 1.26
N TYR A 226 17.94 54.29 1.53
CA TYR A 226 18.64 54.58 2.77
C TYR A 226 17.96 55.73 3.53
N LYS A 227 17.61 55.49 4.79
CA LYS A 227 16.77 56.40 5.60
C LYS A 227 17.56 57.24 6.62
N GLY A 228 18.88 57.08 6.68
CA GLY A 228 19.73 57.63 7.75
C GLY A 228 20.08 56.60 8.82
N ALA A 229 21.23 56.75 9.46
CA ALA A 229 21.77 55.71 10.34
C ALA A 229 20.96 55.53 11.64
N ASN A 230 20.20 56.55 12.01
CA ASN A 230 19.24 56.56 13.11
C ASN A 230 17.99 55.68 12.87
N HIS A 231 17.81 55.14 11.66
CA HIS A 231 16.72 54.21 11.36
C HIS A 231 17.11 52.74 11.46
N TYR A 232 18.40 52.45 11.65
CA TYR A 232 18.93 51.10 11.64
C TYR A 232 19.42 50.67 13.02
N ALA A 233 19.13 49.42 13.36
CA ALA A 233 19.61 48.77 14.59
C ALA A 233 20.87 47.95 14.39
N ARG A 234 21.18 47.60 13.14
CA ARG A 234 22.43 46.95 12.77
C ARG A 234 22.91 47.47 11.43
N MET A 235 24.22 47.68 11.33
CA MET A 235 24.95 47.97 10.10
C MET A 235 26.13 47.01 10.03
N SER A 236 26.24 46.27 8.93
CA SER A 236 27.31 45.31 8.73
C SER A 236 27.86 45.39 7.31
N GLY A 237 29.11 45.02 7.13
CA GLY A 237 29.72 44.79 5.83
C GLY A 237 30.71 43.65 5.95
N ASN A 238 30.84 42.87 4.90
CA ASN A 238 31.67 41.67 4.90
C ASN A 238 32.21 41.50 3.50
N SER A 239 33.52 41.35 3.31
CA SER A 239 34.15 41.16 1.99
C SER A 239 34.47 39.72 1.64
N SER A 240 34.20 38.77 2.55
CA SER A 240 34.56 37.36 2.37
C SER A 240 33.95 36.78 1.10
N ALA A 241 34.75 35.98 0.38
CA ALA A 241 34.31 35.16 -0.74
C ALA A 241 33.14 34.23 -0.35
N PRO A 242 32.19 33.99 -1.28
CA PRO A 242 31.17 32.97 -1.07
C PRO A 242 31.78 31.56 -1.15
N ILE A 243 31.23 30.64 -0.36
CA ILE A 243 31.61 29.23 -0.32
C ILE A 243 30.41 28.43 -0.82
N VAL A 244 30.56 27.75 -1.95
CA VAL A 244 29.59 26.77 -2.42
C VAL A 244 29.97 25.43 -1.79
N ASP A 245 29.20 24.99 -0.81
CA ASP A 245 29.51 23.84 0.04
C ASP A 245 28.58 22.64 -0.18
N GLU A 246 27.44 22.83 -0.84
CA GLU A 246 26.50 21.76 -1.17
C GLU A 246 26.02 21.87 -2.62
N LEU A 247 26.00 20.73 -3.30
CA LEU A 247 25.30 20.52 -4.56
C LEU A 247 24.61 19.16 -4.42
N ARG A 248 23.28 19.17 -4.32
CA ARG A 248 22.54 17.93 -4.13
C ARG A 248 22.54 17.12 -5.42
N ILE A 249 22.69 15.80 -5.28
CA ILE A 249 22.63 14.88 -6.41
C ILE A 249 21.18 14.88 -6.93
N PRO A 250 20.93 15.33 -8.16
CA PRO A 250 19.59 15.30 -8.73
C PRO A 250 19.21 13.87 -9.12
N THR A 251 17.92 13.65 -9.25
CA THR A 251 17.30 12.43 -9.74
C THR A 251 16.46 12.73 -10.97
N ASN A 252 16.15 11.73 -11.79
CA ASN A 252 15.23 11.90 -12.92
C ASN A 252 13.75 12.12 -12.51
N ALA A 253 13.49 12.31 -11.22
CA ALA A 253 12.24 12.79 -10.65
C ALA A 253 12.26 14.31 -10.34
N ASP A 254 13.35 15.00 -10.67
CA ASP A 254 13.55 16.41 -10.31
C ASP A 254 13.31 17.36 -11.49
N LYS A 255 12.54 18.41 -11.22
CA LYS A 255 12.45 19.63 -12.03
C LYS A 255 13.23 20.78 -11.37
N LYS A 256 13.85 20.54 -10.22
CA LYS A 256 14.62 21.54 -9.47
C LYS A 256 15.97 20.97 -9.06
N ILE A 257 17.01 21.76 -9.24
CA ILE A 257 18.35 21.46 -8.72
C ILE A 257 18.62 22.38 -7.54
N TYR A 258 19.14 21.78 -6.47
CA TYR A 258 19.45 22.46 -5.22
C TYR A 258 20.95 22.51 -4.96
N GLY A 259 21.42 23.67 -4.53
CA GLY A 259 22.74 23.86 -3.96
C GLY A 259 22.68 24.78 -2.74
N HIS A 260 23.79 24.90 -2.01
CA HIS A 260 23.89 25.76 -0.85
C HIS A 260 25.14 26.63 -0.92
N VAL A 261 25.01 27.84 -0.37
CA VAL A 261 26.07 28.83 -0.32
C VAL A 261 26.16 29.41 1.07
N SER A 262 27.37 29.39 1.59
CA SER A 262 27.75 29.98 2.87
C SER A 262 28.73 31.15 2.70
N VAL A 263 28.80 32.01 3.72
CA VAL A 263 29.72 33.15 3.79
C VAL A 263 30.39 33.18 5.16
N LYS A 264 31.72 33.34 5.21
CA LYS A 264 32.47 33.52 6.45
C LYS A 264 32.18 34.86 7.12
N VAL A 265 32.25 34.94 8.43
CA VAL A 265 32.03 36.16 9.22
C VAL A 265 33.31 36.52 9.97
N GLY A 266 33.92 37.68 9.65
CA GLY A 266 35.17 38.11 10.27
C GLY A 266 36.37 37.23 9.94
N TYR A 267 37.37 37.18 10.83
CA TYR A 267 38.57 36.31 10.70
C TYR A 267 38.39 34.92 11.33
N GLY A 268 37.25 34.66 11.98
CA GLY A 268 36.98 33.38 12.63
C GLY A 268 36.51 32.29 11.68
N GLU A 269 36.27 31.10 12.24
CA GLU A 269 35.61 29.97 11.56
C GLU A 269 34.07 30.10 11.55
N GLU A 270 33.54 31.26 11.96
CA GLU A 270 32.10 31.52 11.93
C GLU A 270 31.64 31.60 10.48
N ILE A 271 30.70 30.72 10.12
CA ILE A 271 30.11 30.62 8.79
C ILE A 271 28.60 30.78 8.95
N ARG A 272 27.99 31.54 8.05
CA ARG A 272 26.54 31.70 7.97
C ARG A 272 26.03 31.40 6.57
N ASP A 273 24.74 31.06 6.50
CA ASP A 273 24.01 30.99 5.24
C ASP A 273 24.10 32.34 4.49
N ALA A 274 24.19 32.28 3.16
CA ALA A 274 24.07 33.48 2.34
C ALA A 274 22.65 34.05 2.42
N TRP A 275 22.53 35.37 2.53
CA TRP A 275 21.23 36.05 2.58
C TRP A 275 20.51 36.03 1.23
N GLU A 276 19.24 36.45 1.22
CA GLU A 276 18.44 36.60 0.00
C GLU A 276 19.16 37.53 -0.98
N LYS A 277 19.47 36.99 -2.17
CA LYS A 277 20.12 37.69 -3.28
C LYS A 277 21.52 38.24 -2.95
N GLU A 278 22.20 37.68 -1.96
CA GLU A 278 23.58 38.05 -1.62
C GLU A 278 24.60 37.51 -2.63
N VAL A 279 24.40 36.28 -3.11
CA VAL A 279 25.32 35.59 -4.01
C VAL A 279 24.62 35.18 -5.30
N ILE A 280 25.29 35.39 -6.43
CA ILE A 280 24.94 34.86 -7.76
C ILE A 280 25.77 33.61 -8.00
N VAL A 281 25.13 32.49 -8.28
CA VAL A 281 25.77 31.21 -8.60
C VAL A 281 25.54 30.87 -10.08
N LYS A 282 26.60 30.42 -10.76
CA LYS A 282 26.56 29.94 -12.14
C LYS A 282 26.49 28.42 -12.14
N VAL A 283 25.38 27.89 -12.66
CA VAL A 283 25.14 26.45 -12.78
C VAL A 283 25.17 26.04 -14.24
N LYS A 284 25.81 24.93 -14.52
CA LYS A 284 25.95 24.33 -15.84
C LYS A 284 25.40 22.90 -15.83
N ILE A 285 24.59 22.56 -16.82
CA ILE A 285 24.09 21.21 -17.05
C ILE A 285 24.59 20.72 -18.41
N THR A 286 25.12 19.50 -18.43
CA THR A 286 25.67 18.87 -19.63
C THR A 286 25.11 17.46 -19.82
N ARG A 287 24.97 17.03 -21.08
CA ARG A 287 24.71 15.64 -21.46
C ARG A 287 25.81 15.18 -22.40
N GLY A 288 26.59 14.20 -21.96
CA GLY A 288 27.87 13.88 -22.61
C GLY A 288 28.73 15.14 -22.73
N ASN A 289 29.14 15.47 -23.96
CA ASN A 289 29.95 16.66 -24.25
C ASN A 289 29.13 17.92 -24.60
N THR A 290 27.80 17.83 -24.58
CA THR A 290 26.90 18.93 -24.98
C THR A 290 26.45 19.72 -23.76
N VAL A 291 26.57 21.05 -23.82
CA VAL A 291 26.00 21.95 -22.81
C VAL A 291 24.51 22.12 -23.08
N LEU A 292 23.68 21.67 -22.14
CA LEU A 292 22.23 21.83 -22.21
C LEU A 292 21.78 23.18 -21.66
N MET A 293 22.46 23.66 -20.61
CA MET A 293 22.10 24.89 -19.93
C MET A 293 23.30 25.48 -19.20
N GLU A 294 23.40 26.81 -19.21
CA GLU A 294 24.22 27.59 -18.30
C GLU A 294 23.35 28.76 -17.78
N LYS A 295 23.24 28.90 -16.44
CA LYS A 295 22.32 29.87 -15.82
C LYS A 295 22.91 30.49 -14.56
N GLU A 296 22.71 31.80 -14.43
CA GLU A 296 22.96 32.53 -13.19
C GLU A 296 21.70 32.53 -12.31
N VAL A 297 21.85 32.17 -11.04
CA VAL A 297 20.78 32.07 -10.04
C VAL A 297 21.19 32.73 -8.73
N LEU A 298 20.25 33.39 -8.07
CA LEU A 298 20.48 34.11 -6.82
C LEU A 298 20.14 33.23 -5.62
N THR A 299 20.91 33.37 -4.53
CA THR A 299 20.64 32.71 -3.26
C THR A 299 19.30 33.11 -2.66
N LYS A 300 18.65 32.16 -2.00
CA LYS A 300 17.43 32.31 -1.22
C LYS A 300 17.77 32.36 0.27
N GLY A 301 17.42 33.46 0.93
CA GLY A 301 17.70 33.70 2.36
C GLY A 301 16.53 33.34 3.25
N TYR A 302 16.38 33.98 4.42
CA TYR A 302 15.30 33.71 5.40
C TYR A 302 14.25 34.83 5.53
N LYS A 303 14.13 35.76 4.58
CA LYS A 303 13.51 37.06 4.89
C LYS A 303 12.00 37.08 5.24
N GLY A 304 11.71 37.15 6.54
CA GLY A 304 10.68 37.98 7.18
C GLY A 304 9.20 37.56 7.18
N ALA A 305 8.80 36.42 7.78
CA ALA A 305 7.50 36.24 8.43
C ALA A 305 7.49 35.00 9.34
N LYS A 306 6.60 34.98 10.34
CA LYS A 306 6.49 33.93 11.39
C LYS A 306 6.30 32.49 10.90
N ASN A 307 6.20 32.22 9.59
CA ASN A 307 6.25 30.88 9.01
C ASN A 307 7.11 30.91 7.72
N LEU A 308 8.43 30.80 7.95
CA LEU A 308 9.45 30.20 7.07
C LEU A 308 9.73 30.83 5.69
N PRO A 309 10.74 31.72 5.59
CA PRO A 309 11.12 32.35 4.33
C PRO A 309 12.46 31.82 3.75
N GLY A 310 12.91 30.63 4.19
CA GLY A 310 13.96 29.82 3.55
C GLY A 310 13.38 28.79 2.58
N VAL A 311 14.24 28.02 1.90
CA VAL A 311 13.80 26.97 0.97
C VAL A 311 13.71 25.65 1.72
N GLN A 312 12.51 25.08 1.75
CA GLN A 312 12.28 23.70 2.21
C GLN A 312 12.46 22.80 1.00
N GLN A 313 13.46 21.93 1.04
CA GLN A 313 13.74 21.01 -0.06
C GLN A 313 12.95 19.72 0.17
N TRP A 314 12.03 19.41 -0.74
CA TRP A 314 11.22 18.19 -0.73
C TRP A 314 10.62 17.84 0.65
N ASP A 315 11.22 16.90 1.39
CA ASP A 315 10.75 16.36 2.67
C ASP A 315 11.50 16.91 3.90
N GLU A 316 12.44 17.84 3.73
CA GLU A 316 13.17 18.46 4.84
C GLU A 316 12.20 19.06 5.86
N GLN A 317 12.40 18.79 7.16
CA GLN A 317 11.45 19.25 8.20
C GLN A 317 11.46 20.76 8.40
N LYS A 318 12.54 21.44 8.03
CA LYS A 318 12.73 22.88 8.21
C LYS A 318 13.43 23.48 6.99
N PRO A 319 12.98 24.65 6.51
CA PRO A 319 13.66 25.35 5.43
C PRO A 319 14.99 25.93 5.88
N ARG A 320 15.89 26.07 4.91
CA ARG A 320 17.23 26.61 5.05
C ARG A 320 17.41 27.89 4.23
N GLY A 321 18.28 28.77 4.70
CA GLY A 321 18.79 29.92 3.95
C GLY A 321 19.98 29.52 3.10
N GLY A 322 20.54 30.45 2.33
CA GLY A 322 21.69 30.18 1.47
C GLY A 322 21.41 29.24 0.30
N ILE A 323 20.14 28.88 0.04
CA ILE A 323 19.81 27.86 -0.96
C ILE A 323 19.78 28.46 -2.36
N VAL A 324 20.36 27.73 -3.30
CA VAL A 324 20.29 27.99 -4.74
C VAL A 324 19.26 27.04 -5.34
N VAL A 325 18.28 27.57 -6.06
CA VAL A 325 17.26 26.77 -6.75
C VAL A 325 17.31 27.05 -8.24
N VAL A 326 17.65 26.02 -9.03
CA VAL A 326 17.57 26.07 -10.49
C VAL A 326 16.31 25.33 -10.93
N GLU A 327 15.32 26.10 -11.37
CA GLU A 327 14.08 25.58 -11.95
C GLU A 327 14.32 25.13 -13.42
N LEU A 328 13.87 23.92 -13.74
CA LEU A 328 13.90 23.28 -15.06
C LEU A 328 12.49 23.23 -15.65
N ALA A 329 12.38 23.22 -16.98
CA ALA A 329 11.10 23.10 -17.67
C ALA A 329 10.51 21.67 -17.58
N ASP A 330 11.38 20.67 -17.67
CA ASP A 330 11.05 19.25 -17.63
C ASP A 330 11.95 18.52 -16.62
N PHE A 331 11.62 17.25 -16.34
CA PHE A 331 12.46 16.39 -15.51
C PHE A 331 13.86 16.24 -16.13
N ILE A 332 14.89 16.40 -15.29
CA ILE A 332 16.27 16.16 -15.70
C ILE A 332 16.46 14.68 -16.09
N LYS A 333 17.31 14.38 -17.07
CA LYS A 333 17.51 12.99 -17.51
C LYS A 333 18.62 12.31 -16.73
N THR A 334 18.49 10.99 -16.55
CA THR A 334 19.54 10.15 -16.00
C THR A 334 20.83 10.33 -16.80
N GLY A 335 21.96 10.47 -16.12
CA GLY A 335 23.27 10.69 -16.75
C GLY A 335 23.59 12.16 -17.09
N ASP A 336 22.63 13.08 -16.99
CA ASP A 336 22.94 14.51 -17.07
C ASP A 336 23.88 14.91 -15.92
N LYS A 337 24.90 15.72 -16.22
CA LYS A 337 25.89 16.18 -15.25
C LYS A 337 25.64 17.64 -14.89
N VAL A 338 25.52 17.90 -13.59
CA VAL A 338 25.31 19.23 -13.01
C VAL A 338 26.59 19.70 -12.34
N GLU A 339 26.98 20.93 -12.64
CA GLU A 339 28.20 21.54 -12.14
C GLU A 339 27.94 22.99 -11.72
N ILE A 340 28.49 23.38 -10.58
CA ILE A 340 28.60 24.79 -10.21
C ILE A 340 29.95 25.29 -10.71
N ILE A 341 29.93 26.18 -11.70
CA ILE A 341 31.14 26.68 -12.39
C ILE A 341 31.61 28.04 -11.89
N GLY A 342 30.86 28.66 -10.95
CA GLY A 342 31.26 29.92 -10.35
C GLY A 342 30.23 30.44 -9.35
N ALA A 343 30.69 31.31 -8.45
CA ALA A 343 29.84 32.06 -7.53
C ALA A 343 30.43 33.45 -7.34
N ASN A 344 29.59 34.48 -7.28
CA ASN A 344 30.00 35.86 -7.10
C ASN A 344 29.10 36.55 -6.08
N ARG A 345 29.71 37.24 -5.12
CA ARG A 345 28.98 37.97 -4.09
C ARG A 345 28.77 39.42 -4.47
N GLY A 346 27.52 39.88 -4.43
CA GLY A 346 27.10 41.18 -4.94
C GLY A 346 26.54 41.10 -6.37
N ARG A 347 25.72 42.09 -6.74
CA ARG A 347 24.99 42.13 -8.02
C ARG A 347 25.83 42.55 -9.21
N ASN A 348 26.88 43.33 -8.95
CA ASN A 348 27.88 43.69 -9.96
C ASN A 348 29.08 42.75 -9.81
N ARG A 349 29.54 42.22 -10.94
CA ARG A 349 30.53 41.12 -11.09
C ARG A 349 31.93 41.43 -10.55
N ASP A 350 32.08 42.50 -9.78
CA ASP A 350 33.31 42.98 -9.16
C ASP A 350 33.47 42.41 -7.75
N SER A 351 33.43 41.08 -7.62
CA SER A 351 33.76 40.46 -6.34
C SER A 351 35.21 40.77 -5.99
N LEU A 352 35.46 41.12 -4.73
CA LEU A 352 36.80 41.42 -4.24
C LEU A 352 37.66 40.15 -4.08
N GLU A 353 37.03 38.97 -4.04
CA GLU A 353 37.68 37.69 -3.77
C GLU A 353 37.16 36.56 -4.68
N VAL A 354 37.99 35.53 -4.87
CA VAL A 354 37.67 34.34 -5.68
C VAL A 354 36.79 33.39 -4.85
N PRO A 355 35.66 32.88 -5.38
CA PRO A 355 34.80 31.94 -4.66
C PRO A 355 35.53 30.63 -4.32
N SER A 356 35.11 30.00 -3.22
CA SER A 356 35.52 28.64 -2.89
C SER A 356 34.43 27.66 -3.31
N LEU A 357 34.72 26.82 -4.32
CA LEU A 357 33.81 25.76 -4.76
C LEU A 357 34.26 24.44 -4.13
N LEU A 358 33.59 24.00 -3.07
CA LEU A 358 33.92 22.74 -2.37
C LEU A 358 33.17 21.54 -2.95
N VAL A 359 32.19 21.80 -3.81
CA VAL A 359 31.37 20.79 -4.46
C VAL A 359 32.06 20.22 -5.70
N LYS A 360 31.84 18.93 -5.94
CA LYS A 360 32.20 18.29 -7.21
C LYS A 360 30.97 18.28 -8.12
N PRO A 361 31.16 18.17 -9.45
CA PRO A 361 30.04 17.89 -10.33
C PRO A 361 29.32 16.60 -9.91
N VAL A 362 27.99 16.60 -10.01
CA VAL A 362 27.12 15.47 -9.69
C VAL A 362 26.42 14.98 -10.95
N THR A 363 26.07 13.69 -10.97
CA THR A 363 25.37 13.07 -12.10
C THR A 363 23.97 12.68 -11.66
N THR A 364 22.99 12.94 -12.51
CA THR A 364 21.59 12.60 -12.25
C THR A 364 21.41 11.10 -12.14
N VAL A 365 20.81 10.66 -11.04
CA VAL A 365 20.53 9.26 -10.73
C VAL A 365 19.12 8.86 -11.20
N ASP A 366 18.98 7.64 -11.69
CA ASP A 366 17.67 7.07 -12.01
C ASP A 366 17.00 6.48 -10.77
N VAL A 367 15.82 7.02 -10.42
CA VAL A 367 14.99 6.51 -9.31
C VAL A 367 13.66 5.96 -9.80
N THR A 368 13.51 5.81 -11.11
CA THR A 368 12.22 5.53 -11.71
C THR A 368 11.99 4.03 -11.85
N PRO A 369 10.83 3.52 -11.42
CA PRO A 369 10.45 2.15 -11.72
C PRO A 369 10.26 1.92 -13.23
N PRO A 370 10.34 0.66 -13.70
CA PRO A 370 10.00 0.30 -15.08
C PRO A 370 8.59 0.79 -15.46
N MET A 371 8.41 1.41 -16.64
CA MET A 371 7.16 2.12 -16.98
C MET A 371 6.15 1.34 -17.85
N GLU A 372 6.56 0.23 -18.49
CA GLU A 372 5.76 -0.45 -19.52
C GLU A 372 5.62 -1.96 -19.27
N LEU A 373 5.09 -2.33 -18.09
CA LEU A 373 4.62 -3.68 -17.82
C LEU A 373 3.21 -3.88 -18.40
N THR A 374 3.05 -4.84 -19.31
CA THR A 374 1.75 -5.25 -19.85
C THR A 374 1.45 -6.70 -19.47
N ILE A 375 0.16 -7.01 -19.34
CA ILE A 375 -0.33 -8.35 -19.05
C ILE A 375 -1.16 -8.80 -20.25
N GLU A 376 -0.90 -10.01 -20.74
CA GLU A 376 -1.70 -10.65 -21.78
C GLU A 376 -3.10 -10.99 -21.26
N LYS A 377 -4.04 -11.21 -22.16
CA LYS A 377 -5.37 -11.69 -21.74
C LYS A 377 -5.23 -13.07 -21.15
N ASP A 378 -5.83 -13.28 -19.97
CA ASP A 378 -5.97 -14.61 -19.39
C ASP A 378 -6.71 -15.52 -20.39
N SER A 379 -6.19 -16.73 -20.59
CA SER A 379 -6.69 -17.67 -21.58
C SER A 379 -8.11 -18.15 -21.30
N ILE A 380 -8.61 -17.98 -20.07
CA ILE A 380 -9.92 -18.46 -19.63
C ILE A 380 -10.89 -17.28 -19.49
N SER A 381 -10.50 -16.18 -18.83
CA SER A 381 -11.35 -15.00 -18.66
C SER A 381 -11.47 -14.15 -19.93
N GLY A 382 -10.46 -14.20 -20.81
CA GLY A 382 -10.35 -13.35 -22.00
C GLY A 382 -10.02 -11.88 -21.70
N LYS A 383 -9.67 -11.54 -20.45
CA LYS A 383 -9.38 -10.18 -19.97
C LYS A 383 -7.94 -10.07 -19.46
N SER A 384 -7.35 -8.88 -19.53
CA SER A 384 -5.96 -8.61 -19.10
C SER A 384 -5.84 -8.13 -17.64
N ASP A 385 -6.95 -7.81 -17.00
CA ASP A 385 -7.05 -7.28 -15.63
C ASP A 385 -7.78 -8.24 -14.68
N THR A 386 -8.13 -9.44 -15.17
CA THR A 386 -8.92 -10.42 -14.43
C THR A 386 -8.37 -11.82 -14.70
N LEU A 387 -7.95 -12.50 -13.64
CA LEU A 387 -7.67 -13.94 -13.64
C LEU A 387 -8.93 -14.71 -13.28
N THR A 388 -8.86 -16.03 -13.43
CA THR A 388 -9.84 -16.95 -12.86
C THR A 388 -9.17 -17.78 -11.77
N ASN A 389 -9.94 -18.37 -10.86
CA ASN A 389 -9.41 -19.35 -9.92
C ASN A 389 -8.96 -20.67 -10.57
N ALA A 390 -8.98 -20.77 -11.91
CA ALA A 390 -8.37 -21.84 -12.70
C ALA A 390 -7.05 -21.44 -13.38
N SER A 391 -6.68 -20.15 -13.33
CA SER A 391 -5.48 -19.65 -13.98
C SER A 391 -4.23 -20.23 -13.31
N LYS A 392 -3.30 -20.73 -14.13
CA LYS A 392 -2.02 -21.33 -13.68
C LYS A 392 -0.79 -20.50 -14.03
N GLN A 393 -0.93 -19.57 -14.98
CA GLN A 393 0.14 -18.73 -15.48
C GLN A 393 -0.34 -17.31 -15.72
N ILE A 394 0.58 -16.35 -15.61
CA ILE A 394 0.38 -14.96 -15.96
C ILE A 394 1.48 -14.60 -16.95
N LYS A 395 1.08 -14.11 -18.12
CA LYS A 395 1.98 -13.80 -19.24
C LYS A 395 1.90 -12.32 -19.58
N GLY A 396 2.94 -11.78 -20.16
CA GLY A 396 2.99 -10.36 -20.48
C GLY A 396 4.28 -9.95 -21.16
N THR A 397 4.42 -8.64 -21.36
CA THR A 397 5.66 -8.03 -21.87
C THR A 397 6.13 -6.92 -20.95
N ILE A 398 7.43 -6.66 -20.97
CA ILE A 398 8.07 -5.53 -20.30
C ILE A 398 8.98 -4.83 -21.32
N ASP A 399 8.94 -3.51 -21.36
CA ASP A 399 9.88 -2.72 -22.18
C ASP A 399 11.13 -2.40 -21.35
N LEU A 400 12.30 -2.82 -21.83
CA LEU A 400 13.60 -2.56 -21.21
C LEU A 400 14.17 -1.17 -21.53
N TYR A 401 13.52 -0.39 -22.39
CA TYR A 401 13.95 0.95 -22.77
C TYR A 401 13.13 2.03 -22.07
N ASP A 402 13.81 2.96 -21.38
CA ASP A 402 13.21 4.20 -20.88
C ASP A 402 13.82 5.41 -21.60
N LYS A 403 12.97 6.24 -22.22
CA LYS A 403 13.38 7.48 -22.90
C LYS A 403 14.04 8.53 -21.98
N ARG A 404 13.93 8.35 -20.66
CA ARG A 404 14.59 9.17 -19.63
C ARG A 404 16.03 8.73 -19.37
N HIS A 405 16.42 7.55 -19.85
CA HIS A 405 17.80 7.06 -19.84
C HIS A 405 18.51 7.47 -21.14
N ASP A 406 19.82 7.67 -21.09
CA ASP A 406 20.63 8.16 -22.22
C ASP A 406 20.86 7.06 -23.28
N ASN A 407 19.79 6.63 -23.96
CA ASN A 407 19.79 5.57 -24.97
C ASN A 407 20.39 4.25 -24.44
N GLN A 408 20.13 3.91 -23.18
CA GLN A 408 20.56 2.66 -22.55
C GLN A 408 19.35 1.77 -22.25
N LEU A 409 19.55 0.47 -22.34
CA LEU A 409 18.56 -0.52 -21.89
C LEU A 409 18.83 -0.86 -20.44
N THR A 410 17.78 -1.11 -19.66
CA THR A 410 17.92 -1.70 -18.34
C THR A 410 18.53 -3.10 -18.47
N GLU A 411 19.68 -3.32 -17.84
CA GLU A 411 20.43 -4.58 -18.00
C GLU A 411 19.61 -5.80 -17.57
N LYS A 412 18.97 -5.69 -16.39
CA LYS A 412 18.16 -6.74 -15.78
C LYS A 412 16.93 -6.17 -15.08
N MET A 413 15.81 -6.86 -15.23
CA MET A 413 14.62 -6.65 -14.40
C MET A 413 14.11 -7.95 -13.77
N TYR A 414 13.34 -7.77 -12.72
CA TYR A 414 12.71 -8.80 -11.93
C TYR A 414 11.21 -8.54 -11.90
N ILE A 415 10.44 -9.55 -12.28
CA ILE A 415 8.97 -9.52 -12.29
C ILE A 415 8.49 -10.51 -11.24
N PHE A 416 7.59 -10.08 -10.37
CA PHE A 416 7.10 -10.90 -9.26
C PHE A 416 5.67 -10.53 -8.90
N ALA A 417 4.98 -11.46 -8.25
CA ALA A 417 3.60 -11.29 -7.82
C ALA A 417 3.50 -11.16 -6.28
N LYS A 418 2.53 -10.35 -5.84
CA LYS A 418 2.03 -10.37 -4.47
C LYS A 418 0.55 -10.75 -4.46
N VAL A 419 0.16 -11.66 -3.57
CA VAL A 419 -1.23 -12.02 -3.32
C VAL A 419 -1.62 -11.46 -1.96
N ASN A 420 -2.68 -10.65 -1.89
CA ASN A 420 -3.11 -9.96 -0.65
C ASN A 420 -1.93 -9.26 0.06
N ASN A 421 -1.07 -8.59 -0.71
CA ASN A 421 0.14 -7.89 -0.26
C ASN A 421 1.26 -8.80 0.33
N GLN A 422 1.18 -10.12 0.19
CA GLN A 422 2.24 -11.06 0.55
C GLN A 422 2.97 -11.57 -0.70
N PHE A 423 4.30 -11.70 -0.62
CA PHE A 423 5.11 -12.20 -1.73
C PHE A 423 4.77 -13.66 -2.05
N LEU A 424 4.67 -13.94 -3.34
CA LEU A 424 4.59 -15.29 -3.85
C LEU A 424 6.02 -15.70 -4.27
N GLU A 425 6.87 -16.08 -3.30
CA GLU A 425 8.34 -16.20 -3.45
C GLU A 425 8.79 -17.04 -4.66
N SER A 426 8.01 -18.04 -5.06
CA SER A 426 8.27 -18.91 -6.23
C SER A 426 7.93 -18.28 -7.59
N THR A 427 7.54 -17.00 -7.65
CA THR A 427 7.12 -16.31 -8.89
C THR A 427 8.12 -15.32 -9.46
N LEU A 428 9.32 -15.22 -8.89
CA LEU A 428 10.35 -14.32 -9.38
C LEU A 428 10.82 -14.73 -10.78
N THR A 429 10.60 -13.86 -11.76
CA THR A 429 11.05 -14.01 -13.14
C THR A 429 12.11 -12.97 -13.45
N GLU A 430 13.30 -13.40 -13.87
CA GLU A 430 14.36 -12.51 -14.37
C GLU A 430 14.23 -12.34 -15.88
N VAL A 431 14.35 -11.10 -16.35
CA VAL A 431 14.44 -10.74 -17.77
C VAL A 431 15.67 -9.86 -17.98
N THR A 432 16.39 -10.11 -19.07
CA THR A 432 17.66 -9.42 -19.37
C THR A 432 17.61 -8.75 -20.74
N SER A 433 18.45 -7.73 -20.93
CA SER A 433 18.65 -7.06 -22.23
C SER A 433 19.66 -7.76 -23.14
N GLU A 434 20.10 -8.97 -22.80
CA GLU A 434 21.11 -9.69 -23.57
C GLU A 434 20.63 -9.95 -25.02
N GLY A 435 21.41 -9.49 -26.00
CA GLY A 435 21.06 -9.60 -27.42
C GLY A 435 19.94 -8.67 -27.89
N LYS A 436 19.45 -7.75 -27.04
CA LYS A 436 18.39 -6.79 -27.36
C LYS A 436 18.96 -5.45 -27.83
N SER A 437 18.16 -4.70 -28.60
CA SER A 437 18.48 -3.35 -29.08
C SER A 437 17.36 -2.39 -28.68
N ILE A 438 17.59 -1.08 -28.78
CA ILE A 438 16.56 -0.06 -28.47
C ILE A 438 15.30 -0.25 -29.34
N THR A 439 15.44 -0.75 -30.57
CA THR A 439 14.31 -1.01 -31.48
C THR A 439 13.60 -2.34 -31.21
N ASP A 440 14.19 -3.23 -30.40
CA ASP A 440 13.63 -4.52 -29.97
C ASP A 440 13.79 -4.65 -28.44
N SER A 441 13.35 -3.65 -27.70
CA SER A 441 13.53 -3.56 -26.25
C SER A 441 12.46 -4.33 -25.45
N LYS A 442 11.43 -4.86 -26.12
CA LYS A 442 10.32 -5.58 -25.49
C LYS A 442 10.66 -7.05 -25.28
N VAL A 443 10.43 -7.53 -24.07
CA VAL A 443 10.72 -8.90 -23.66
C VAL A 443 9.47 -9.54 -23.06
N ASN A 444 9.18 -10.78 -23.47
CA ASN A 444 8.09 -11.57 -22.92
C ASN A 444 8.50 -12.17 -21.58
N TRP A 445 7.54 -12.30 -20.67
CA TRP A 445 7.74 -12.92 -19.37
C TRP A 445 6.57 -13.84 -19.03
N THR A 446 6.80 -14.79 -18.13
CA THR A 446 5.77 -15.72 -17.65
C THR A 446 6.01 -16.03 -16.18
N ILE A 447 4.98 -15.79 -15.38
CA ILE A 447 4.92 -16.23 -13.98
C ILE A 447 4.09 -17.50 -13.93
N ASN A 448 4.70 -18.60 -13.46
CA ASN A 448 3.96 -19.81 -13.09
C ASN A 448 3.44 -19.66 -11.66
N LEU A 449 2.12 -19.76 -11.48
CA LEU A 449 1.52 -19.69 -10.15
C LEU A 449 1.82 -21.00 -9.39
N PRO A 450 2.19 -20.94 -8.10
CA PRO A 450 2.47 -22.12 -7.29
C PRO A 450 1.21 -22.82 -6.78
N ARG A 451 0.04 -22.17 -6.89
CA ARG A 451 -1.28 -22.69 -6.53
C ARG A 451 -2.37 -21.93 -7.28
N TYR A 452 -3.58 -22.45 -7.27
CA TYR A 452 -4.77 -21.67 -7.61
C TYR A 452 -4.94 -20.49 -6.66
N ILE A 453 -5.35 -19.35 -7.20
CA ILE A 453 -5.68 -18.14 -6.44
C ILE A 453 -7.20 -18.16 -6.20
N ALA A 454 -7.62 -17.94 -4.95
CA ALA A 454 -9.03 -17.92 -4.62
C ALA A 454 -9.69 -16.62 -5.10
N SER A 455 -11.00 -16.68 -5.38
CA SER A 455 -11.77 -15.56 -5.95
C SER A 455 -11.89 -14.33 -5.03
N ASN A 456 -11.67 -14.51 -3.73
CA ASN A 456 -11.61 -13.42 -2.76
C ASN A 456 -10.21 -12.80 -2.61
N GLU A 457 -9.19 -13.36 -3.25
CA GLU A 457 -7.83 -12.83 -3.24
C GLU A 457 -7.62 -11.83 -4.38
N THR A 458 -6.69 -10.90 -4.17
CA THR A 458 -6.20 -9.99 -5.21
C THR A 458 -4.73 -10.23 -5.47
N ILE A 459 -4.30 -10.04 -6.71
CA ILE A 459 -2.91 -10.22 -7.12
C ILE A 459 -2.38 -8.95 -7.76
N GLU A 460 -1.18 -8.54 -7.34
CA GLU A 460 -0.45 -7.40 -7.88
C GLU A 460 0.84 -7.88 -8.55
N ILE A 461 1.07 -7.49 -9.81
CA ILE A 461 2.29 -7.80 -10.56
C ILE A 461 3.21 -6.59 -10.58
N PHE A 462 4.41 -6.77 -10.06
CA PHE A 462 5.44 -5.75 -9.94
C PHE A 462 6.55 -6.00 -10.94
N ALA A 463 7.20 -4.93 -11.36
CA ALA A 463 8.51 -4.96 -11.97
C ALA A 463 9.50 -4.15 -11.12
N LYS A 464 10.72 -4.66 -11.01
CA LYS A 464 11.83 -4.03 -10.31
C LYS A 464 13.10 -4.14 -11.15
N ASP A 465 13.89 -3.08 -11.24
CA ASP A 465 15.21 -3.14 -11.89
C ASP A 465 16.30 -3.71 -10.95
N SER A 466 17.56 -3.56 -11.35
CA SER A 466 18.76 -3.92 -10.57
C SER A 466 19.64 -2.71 -10.25
N ASN A 467 19.10 -1.49 -10.40
CA ASN A 467 19.87 -0.26 -10.22
C ASN A 467 20.03 0.07 -8.73
N VAL A 468 21.26 0.11 -8.25
CA VAL A 468 21.58 0.33 -6.84
C VAL A 468 21.85 1.82 -6.60
N LEU A 469 21.09 2.44 -5.69
CA LEU A 469 21.12 3.88 -5.42
C LEU A 469 22.15 4.27 -4.34
N ASP A 470 23.38 3.75 -4.39
CA ASP A 470 24.33 3.90 -3.28
C ASP A 470 24.74 5.35 -2.96
N ASP A 471 24.72 6.23 -3.96
CA ASP A 471 25.10 7.65 -3.81
C ASP A 471 23.97 8.52 -3.23
N LEU A 472 22.73 8.03 -3.16
CA LEU A 472 21.58 8.77 -2.64
C LEU A 472 21.41 8.52 -1.13
N LYS A 473 21.64 9.57 -0.33
CA LYS A 473 21.53 9.51 1.15
C LYS A 473 20.11 9.24 1.64
N ASP A 474 19.11 9.62 0.86
CA ASP A 474 17.68 9.52 1.13
C ASP A 474 17.03 8.29 0.48
N LYS A 475 17.82 7.35 -0.07
CA LYS A 475 17.31 6.15 -0.77
C LYS A 475 16.35 5.29 0.06
N GLU A 476 16.48 5.28 1.37
CA GLU A 476 15.60 4.51 2.26
C GLU A 476 14.21 5.16 2.44
N GLN A 477 14.05 6.42 2.05
CA GLN A 477 12.76 7.13 2.05
C GLN A 477 11.98 6.94 0.73
N LEU A 478 12.62 6.37 -0.30
CA LEU A 478 12.00 6.04 -1.57
C LEU A 478 11.10 4.81 -1.41
N ASN A 479 9.78 5.02 -1.39
CA ASN A 479 8.79 3.92 -1.45
C ASN A 479 8.94 3.03 -2.69
N THR A 480 9.66 3.52 -3.70
CA THR A 480 9.93 2.82 -4.95
C THR A 480 11.34 2.23 -5.01
N TYR A 481 12.08 2.18 -3.90
CA TYR A 481 13.33 1.42 -3.82
C TYR A 481 13.16 0.26 -2.85
N SER A 482 13.49 -0.97 -3.27
CA SER A 482 13.31 -2.16 -2.44
C SER A 482 14.38 -3.21 -2.71
N LYS A 483 14.71 -3.98 -1.66
CA LYS A 483 15.52 -5.20 -1.77
C LYS A 483 14.68 -6.44 -2.07
N ASP A 484 13.38 -6.38 -1.83
CA ASP A 484 12.52 -7.54 -2.02
C ASP A 484 12.26 -7.81 -3.51
N PRO A 485 11.96 -9.06 -3.90
CA PRO A 485 11.98 -10.26 -3.06
C PRO A 485 13.36 -10.95 -2.96
N ASN A 486 14.35 -10.56 -3.76
CA ASN A 486 15.60 -11.29 -3.96
C ASN A 486 16.80 -10.77 -3.16
N GLY A 487 16.61 -9.81 -2.26
CA GLY A 487 17.68 -9.15 -1.49
C GLY A 487 18.51 -8.13 -2.29
N ILE A 488 18.28 -7.98 -3.60
CA ILE A 488 19.01 -7.07 -4.49
C ILE A 488 18.27 -5.73 -4.52
N GLY A 489 18.97 -4.62 -4.24
CA GLY A 489 18.39 -3.28 -4.32
C GLY A 489 18.02 -2.91 -5.76
N GLY A 490 16.86 -2.27 -5.94
CA GLY A 490 16.40 -1.78 -7.24
C GLY A 490 15.15 -0.92 -7.14
N ASN A 491 14.89 -0.14 -8.19
CA ASN A 491 13.68 0.66 -8.33
C ASN A 491 12.49 -0.26 -8.65
N SER A 492 11.51 -0.33 -7.74
CA SER A 492 10.30 -1.15 -7.82
C SER A 492 9.06 -0.27 -7.99
N MET A 493 8.09 -0.78 -8.75
CA MET A 493 6.78 -0.13 -8.86
C MET A 493 6.11 0.05 -7.48
N PRO A 494 5.44 1.19 -7.23
CA PRO A 494 4.59 1.33 -6.05
C PRO A 494 3.37 0.40 -6.16
N SER A 495 2.84 -0.01 -5.02
CA SER A 495 1.64 -0.84 -4.97
C SER A 495 0.41 -0.10 -5.51
N SER A 496 -0.38 -0.79 -6.33
CA SER A 496 -1.66 -0.31 -6.84
C SER A 496 -2.71 -0.24 -5.74
N SER A 497 -2.71 -1.20 -4.81
CA SER A 497 -3.68 -1.25 -3.71
C SER A 497 -3.55 -0.06 -2.74
N SER A 498 -2.36 0.51 -2.60
CA SER A 498 -2.08 1.69 -1.77
C SER A 498 -1.83 2.99 -2.57
N TYR A 499 -2.00 2.97 -3.90
CA TYR A 499 -1.62 4.08 -4.78
C TYR A 499 -2.38 5.38 -4.52
N GLY A 500 -3.58 5.30 -3.92
CA GLY A 500 -4.34 6.47 -3.48
C GLY A 500 -3.61 7.30 -2.42
N HIS A 501 -2.74 6.68 -1.61
CA HIS A 501 -1.96 7.32 -0.56
C HIS A 501 -0.51 7.62 -0.97
N TYR A 502 -0.06 7.10 -2.12
CA TYR A 502 1.29 7.36 -2.63
C TYR A 502 1.45 8.82 -3.04
N LYS A 503 2.31 9.57 -2.35
CA LYS A 503 2.48 11.01 -2.61
C LYS A 503 3.34 11.31 -3.85
N GLY A 504 4.13 10.36 -4.31
CA GLY A 504 5.18 10.57 -5.31
C GLY A 504 6.56 10.68 -4.67
N TYR A 505 7.53 11.13 -5.45
CA TYR A 505 8.90 11.38 -5.01
C TYR A 505 9.40 12.69 -5.63
N HIS A 506 10.01 13.55 -4.81
CA HIS A 506 10.47 14.88 -5.21
C HIS A 506 9.43 15.69 -6.00
N ASP A 507 9.70 16.07 -7.26
CA ASP A 507 8.78 16.80 -8.13
C ASP A 507 7.84 15.87 -8.93
N ALA A 508 8.06 14.54 -8.90
CA ALA A 508 7.21 13.52 -9.51
C ALA A 508 5.99 13.22 -8.64
N VAL A 509 5.10 14.21 -8.50
CA VAL A 509 3.93 14.19 -7.63
C VAL A 509 2.63 14.44 -8.41
N LYS A 510 1.49 14.18 -7.77
CA LYS A 510 0.17 14.50 -8.34
C LYS A 510 -0.20 15.95 -8.01
N SER A 511 -0.40 16.76 -9.03
CA SER A 511 -0.83 18.16 -8.92
C SER A 511 -2.12 18.39 -9.72
N GLY A 512 -3.24 18.50 -9.01
CA GLY A 512 -4.56 18.65 -9.63
C GLY A 512 -4.90 17.48 -10.55
N LYS A 513 -5.02 17.74 -11.85
CA LYS A 513 -5.32 16.73 -12.89
C LYS A 513 -4.07 16.03 -13.45
N GLN A 514 -2.88 16.61 -13.26
CA GLN A 514 -1.63 16.03 -13.72
C GLN A 514 -1.10 15.07 -12.65
N ASP A 515 -0.77 13.84 -13.06
CA ASP A 515 -0.23 12.81 -12.20
C ASP A 515 1.15 12.38 -12.70
N ASP A 516 2.19 13.06 -12.22
CA ASP A 516 3.59 12.77 -12.58
C ASP A 516 4.19 11.66 -11.69
N ARG A 517 3.40 11.07 -10.77
CA ARG A 517 3.86 9.98 -9.90
C ARG A 517 4.22 8.74 -10.74
N PHE A 518 5.17 7.96 -10.23
CA PHE A 518 5.55 6.70 -10.84
C PHE A 518 4.36 5.73 -10.93
N LYS A 519 4.18 5.09 -12.09
CA LYS A 519 3.05 4.19 -12.34
C LYS A 519 3.06 3.00 -11.38
N PRO A 520 1.91 2.58 -10.84
CA PRO A 520 1.84 1.45 -9.92
C PRO A 520 1.98 0.10 -10.64
N ALA A 521 2.16 -0.93 -9.83
CA ALA A 521 2.00 -2.33 -10.17
C ALA A 521 0.64 -2.61 -10.83
N LYS A 522 0.51 -3.75 -11.52
CA LYS A 522 -0.74 -4.16 -12.14
C LYS A 522 -1.57 -4.99 -11.17
N LEU A 523 -2.71 -4.45 -10.75
CA LEU A 523 -3.70 -5.15 -9.94
C LEU A 523 -4.63 -5.98 -10.84
N MET A 524 -4.87 -7.23 -10.45
CA MET A 524 -5.88 -8.10 -11.07
C MET A 524 -6.84 -8.65 -10.03
N SER A 525 -8.10 -8.77 -10.41
CA SER A 525 -9.12 -9.52 -9.67
C SER A 525 -9.14 -11.00 -10.08
N VAL A 526 -9.77 -11.84 -9.28
CA VAL A 526 -9.89 -13.28 -9.54
C VAL A 526 -11.38 -13.62 -9.59
N GLU A 527 -11.86 -14.08 -10.75
CA GLU A 527 -13.23 -14.58 -10.92
C GLU A 527 -13.31 -16.05 -10.48
N ASP A 528 -14.39 -16.41 -9.77
CA ASP A 528 -14.71 -17.80 -9.51
C ASP A 528 -15.37 -18.44 -10.75
N ILE A 529 -14.76 -19.49 -11.27
CA ILE A 529 -15.30 -20.32 -12.35
C ILE A 529 -15.33 -21.82 -12.00
N MET A 530 -14.95 -22.19 -10.77
CA MET A 530 -14.84 -23.58 -10.36
C MET A 530 -16.22 -24.11 -9.94
N PRO A 531 -16.75 -25.14 -10.62
CA PRO A 531 -17.94 -25.84 -10.14
C PRO A 531 -17.66 -26.54 -8.81
N GLU A 532 -18.62 -26.49 -7.89
CA GLU A 532 -18.53 -27.23 -6.62
C GLU A 532 -18.74 -28.72 -6.85
N GLU A 533 -19.89 -29.08 -7.43
CA GLU A 533 -20.31 -30.46 -7.66
C GLU A 533 -21.10 -30.59 -8.98
N LEU A 534 -21.22 -31.85 -9.43
CA LEU A 534 -22.16 -32.28 -10.48
C LEU A 534 -23.28 -33.03 -9.76
N SER A 535 -24.55 -32.74 -10.04
CA SER A 535 -25.68 -33.35 -9.34
C SER A 535 -26.69 -34.01 -10.28
N LEU A 536 -27.21 -35.14 -9.82
CA LEU A 536 -28.39 -35.84 -10.33
C LEU A 536 -29.59 -35.49 -9.44
N GLU A 537 -30.51 -34.70 -9.99
CA GLU A 537 -31.67 -34.15 -9.27
C GLU A 537 -32.99 -34.59 -9.91
N ASN A 538 -34.10 -34.39 -9.18
CA ASN A 538 -35.46 -34.67 -9.64
C ASN A 538 -35.67 -36.08 -10.22
N LEU A 539 -34.94 -37.05 -9.67
CA LEU A 539 -34.99 -38.44 -10.10
C LEU A 539 -36.37 -39.04 -9.81
N LYS A 540 -37.03 -39.57 -10.84
CA LYS A 540 -38.36 -40.16 -10.74
C LYS A 540 -38.47 -41.41 -11.61
N VAL A 541 -39.21 -42.41 -11.11
CA VAL A 541 -39.63 -43.58 -11.89
C VAL A 541 -41.15 -43.66 -11.87
N GLU A 542 -41.76 -43.71 -13.04
CA GLU A 542 -43.20 -43.88 -13.24
C GLU A 542 -43.47 -45.21 -13.95
N ALA A 543 -44.54 -45.90 -13.58
CA ALA A 543 -44.97 -47.10 -14.28
C ALA A 543 -46.26 -46.82 -15.08
N SER A 544 -46.36 -47.32 -16.31
CA SER A 544 -47.57 -47.19 -17.13
C SER A 544 -48.78 -47.93 -16.57
N THR A 545 -48.56 -48.89 -15.67
CA THR A 545 -49.60 -49.68 -15.04
C THR A 545 -49.98 -49.05 -13.72
N LYS A 546 -51.26 -48.70 -13.57
CA LYS A 546 -51.80 -48.11 -12.36
C LYS A 546 -52.81 -49.04 -11.73
N GLU A 547 -52.78 -49.13 -10.42
CA GLU A 547 -53.80 -49.82 -9.64
C GLU A 547 -54.45 -48.82 -8.68
N LYS A 548 -55.77 -48.93 -8.50
CA LYS A 548 -56.48 -48.04 -7.59
C LYS A 548 -56.21 -48.52 -6.18
N ASP A 549 -55.55 -47.69 -5.37
CA ASP A 549 -55.39 -47.97 -3.94
C ASP A 549 -56.81 -48.04 -3.32
N PRO A 550 -57.21 -49.22 -2.80
CA PRO A 550 -58.55 -49.42 -2.28
C PRO A 550 -58.83 -48.61 -1.01
N VAL A 551 -57.82 -47.97 -0.40
CA VAL A 551 -57.94 -47.16 0.82
C VAL A 551 -57.97 -45.66 0.49
N THR A 552 -56.99 -45.16 -0.28
CA THR A 552 -56.91 -43.72 -0.61
C THR A 552 -57.73 -43.34 -1.84
N ASN A 553 -58.25 -44.34 -2.57
CA ASN A 553 -58.97 -44.21 -3.84
C ASN A 553 -58.17 -43.48 -4.94
N LYS A 554 -56.85 -43.33 -4.75
CA LYS A 554 -55.90 -42.75 -5.70
C LYS A 554 -55.28 -43.86 -6.53
N GLU A 555 -54.95 -43.55 -7.78
CA GLU A 555 -54.18 -44.47 -8.62
C GLU A 555 -52.72 -44.43 -8.17
N VAL A 556 -52.16 -45.61 -7.89
CA VAL A 556 -50.74 -45.82 -7.58
C VAL A 556 -50.08 -46.60 -8.70
N ASP A 557 -48.86 -46.21 -9.03
CA ASP A 557 -48.05 -46.90 -10.04
C ASP A 557 -47.62 -48.27 -9.49
N ILE A 558 -47.79 -49.31 -10.31
CA ILE A 558 -47.39 -50.68 -9.98
C ILE A 558 -46.53 -51.25 -11.10
N THR A 559 -45.53 -52.05 -10.72
CA THR A 559 -44.60 -52.65 -11.68
C THR A 559 -44.90 -54.13 -11.87
N ARG A 560 -45.12 -54.59 -13.11
CA ARG A 560 -45.38 -55.99 -13.50
C ARG A 560 -44.76 -56.29 -14.86
N ILE A 561 -44.65 -57.57 -15.23
CA ILE A 561 -44.25 -57.98 -16.59
C ILE A 561 -45.16 -57.28 -17.62
N GLY A 562 -44.54 -56.59 -18.58
CA GLY A 562 -45.21 -55.78 -19.59
C GLY A 562 -45.48 -54.32 -19.22
N SER A 563 -45.24 -53.89 -17.97
CA SER A 563 -45.29 -52.47 -17.59
C SER A 563 -44.19 -51.69 -18.31
N LEU A 564 -44.51 -50.49 -18.81
CA LEU A 564 -43.53 -49.52 -19.30
C LEU A 564 -43.08 -48.67 -18.13
N LEU A 565 -41.79 -48.75 -17.79
CA LEU A 565 -41.15 -47.91 -16.78
C LEU A 565 -40.54 -46.70 -17.47
N THR A 566 -40.91 -45.50 -17.00
CA THR A 566 -40.33 -44.24 -17.45
C THR A 566 -39.50 -43.65 -16.32
N TYR A 567 -38.21 -43.48 -16.60
CA TYR A 567 -37.24 -42.92 -15.69
C TYR A 567 -36.88 -41.52 -16.17
N SER A 568 -36.97 -40.56 -15.27
CA SER A 568 -36.66 -39.17 -15.56
C SER A 568 -35.79 -38.55 -14.48
N GLY A 569 -35.02 -37.55 -14.88
CA GLY A 569 -34.16 -36.82 -13.96
C GLY A 569 -33.44 -35.68 -14.66
N GLU A 570 -32.69 -34.93 -13.86
CA GLU A 570 -31.96 -33.75 -14.30
C GLU A 570 -30.50 -33.84 -13.89
N ILE A 571 -29.62 -33.39 -14.77
CA ILE A 571 -28.19 -33.24 -14.50
C ILE A 571 -27.91 -31.74 -14.44
N ARG A 572 -27.38 -31.29 -13.31
CA ARG A 572 -27.08 -29.89 -13.01
C ARG A 572 -25.67 -29.74 -12.46
N SER A 573 -25.13 -28.52 -12.56
CA SER A 573 -24.00 -28.15 -11.72
C SER A 573 -24.55 -27.70 -10.37
N ALA A 574 -24.45 -28.55 -9.35
CA ALA A 574 -24.81 -28.20 -7.99
C ALA A 574 -23.85 -27.14 -7.46
N ASN A 575 -24.36 -25.93 -7.27
CA ASN A 575 -23.62 -24.84 -6.64
C ASN A 575 -24.51 -24.23 -5.56
N ASN A 576 -24.02 -24.16 -4.33
CA ASN A 576 -24.78 -23.61 -3.20
C ASN A 576 -24.94 -22.07 -3.24
N HIS A 577 -24.35 -21.40 -4.23
CA HIS A 577 -24.34 -19.93 -4.34
C HIS A 577 -25.08 -19.38 -5.57
N PRO A 578 -26.17 -18.60 -5.38
CA PRO A 578 -27.01 -18.11 -6.49
C PRO A 578 -26.40 -17.03 -7.38
N SER A 579 -25.23 -16.43 -7.07
CA SER A 579 -24.73 -15.23 -7.78
C SER A 579 -23.68 -15.39 -8.89
N GLU A 580 -23.14 -16.58 -9.18
CA GLU A 580 -21.99 -16.70 -10.11
C GLU A 580 -22.31 -17.51 -11.38
N SER A 581 -22.42 -16.84 -12.54
CA SER A 581 -22.86 -17.41 -13.82
C SER A 581 -21.75 -18.08 -14.66
N LYS A 582 -20.53 -18.21 -14.14
CA LYS A 582 -19.33 -18.65 -14.89
C LYS A 582 -18.80 -20.04 -14.50
N LYS A 583 -19.46 -20.74 -13.57
CA LYS A 583 -19.07 -22.12 -13.22
C LYS A 583 -19.39 -23.05 -14.37
N VAL A 584 -18.39 -23.80 -14.83
CA VAL A 584 -18.45 -24.61 -16.05
C VAL A 584 -17.93 -26.01 -15.77
N ILE A 585 -18.73 -27.03 -16.11
CA ILE A 585 -18.31 -28.43 -16.15
C ILE A 585 -18.15 -28.83 -17.62
N ARG A 586 -17.01 -29.39 -18.01
CA ARG A 586 -16.71 -29.81 -19.39
C ARG A 586 -16.88 -31.33 -19.54
N ASN A 587 -17.13 -31.78 -20.76
CA ASN A 587 -17.19 -33.21 -21.12
C ASN A 587 -18.11 -34.00 -20.17
N VAL A 588 -19.35 -33.53 -20.00
CA VAL A 588 -20.33 -34.18 -19.13
C VAL A 588 -20.83 -35.45 -19.82
N LEU A 589 -20.50 -36.59 -19.22
CA LEU A 589 -20.88 -37.92 -19.66
C LEU A 589 -21.94 -38.49 -18.72
N PHE A 590 -23.15 -38.71 -19.25
CA PHE A 590 -24.16 -39.54 -18.61
C PHE A 590 -24.01 -40.97 -19.09
N THR A 591 -24.12 -41.94 -18.19
CA THR A 591 -24.12 -43.38 -18.49
C THR A 591 -25.11 -44.13 -17.62
N THR A 592 -25.76 -45.14 -18.17
CA THR A 592 -26.55 -46.12 -17.42
C THR A 592 -26.58 -47.47 -18.13
N GLU A 593 -26.60 -48.56 -17.37
CA GLU A 593 -26.63 -49.93 -17.89
C GLU A 593 -28.02 -50.53 -17.71
N ILE A 594 -28.70 -50.86 -18.81
CA ILE A 594 -30.08 -51.38 -18.78
C ILE A 594 -30.08 -52.86 -18.32
N PRO A 595 -30.69 -53.21 -17.17
CA PRO A 595 -30.75 -54.57 -16.65
C PRO A 595 -31.38 -55.55 -17.63
N ALA A 596 -30.98 -56.83 -17.58
CA ALA A 596 -31.41 -57.86 -18.53
C ALA A 596 -32.92 -58.16 -18.49
N ASP A 597 -33.55 -57.85 -17.37
CA ASP A 597 -34.97 -57.97 -17.04
C ASP A 597 -35.83 -56.81 -17.60
N LEU A 598 -35.21 -55.84 -18.27
CA LEU A 598 -35.85 -54.79 -19.05
C LEU A 598 -35.60 -54.99 -20.56
N ASP A 599 -36.57 -54.60 -21.39
CA ASP A 599 -36.51 -54.71 -22.86
C ASP A 599 -35.62 -53.61 -23.46
N ASP A 600 -34.48 -53.98 -24.02
CA ASP A 600 -33.59 -53.07 -24.75
C ASP A 600 -34.09 -52.72 -26.15
N SER A 601 -34.91 -53.57 -26.76
CA SER A 601 -35.35 -53.45 -28.16
C SER A 601 -36.50 -52.46 -28.37
N SER A 602 -37.28 -52.17 -27.32
CA SER A 602 -38.40 -51.21 -27.35
C SER A 602 -38.17 -49.94 -26.53
N SER A 603 -36.91 -49.69 -26.12
CA SER A 603 -36.57 -48.54 -25.29
C SER A 603 -36.58 -47.22 -26.08
N SER A 604 -37.14 -46.17 -25.48
CA SER A 604 -37.05 -44.79 -25.99
C SER A 604 -36.17 -43.94 -25.10
N PHE A 605 -35.31 -43.11 -25.70
CA PHE A 605 -34.35 -42.28 -24.97
C PHE A 605 -34.43 -40.85 -25.47
N THR A 606 -34.61 -39.90 -24.56
CA THR A 606 -34.62 -38.48 -24.88
C THR A 606 -33.80 -37.70 -23.87
N PHE A 607 -32.95 -36.81 -24.37
CA PHE A 607 -32.13 -35.90 -23.59
C PHE A 607 -32.30 -34.52 -24.19
N PHE A 608 -32.43 -33.47 -23.39
CA PHE A 608 -32.51 -32.10 -23.92
C PHE A 608 -32.12 -31.08 -22.86
N PHE A 609 -31.72 -29.90 -23.33
CA PHE A 609 -31.54 -28.73 -22.48
C PHE A 609 -32.86 -27.97 -22.31
N GLU A 610 -33.30 -27.72 -21.08
CA GLU A 610 -34.54 -26.98 -20.80
C GLU A 610 -34.57 -25.60 -21.45
N LYS A 611 -33.44 -24.87 -21.41
CA LYS A 611 -33.32 -23.49 -21.91
C LYS A 611 -33.59 -23.35 -23.41
N ASN A 612 -33.28 -24.38 -24.20
CA ASN A 612 -33.28 -24.30 -25.68
C ASN A 612 -34.12 -25.39 -26.35
N GLY A 613 -34.66 -26.35 -25.61
CA GLY A 613 -35.52 -27.44 -26.11
C GLY A 613 -34.88 -28.34 -27.17
N LYS A 614 -33.55 -28.30 -27.33
CA LYS A 614 -32.85 -29.08 -28.37
C LYS A 614 -32.62 -30.51 -27.88
N PRO A 615 -33.12 -31.53 -28.60
CA PRO A 615 -32.83 -32.92 -28.29
C PRO A 615 -31.35 -33.24 -28.54
N ILE A 616 -30.75 -33.98 -27.62
CA ILE A 616 -29.41 -34.54 -27.70
C ILE A 616 -29.57 -36.03 -27.98
N ILE A 617 -28.80 -36.54 -28.93
CA ILE A 617 -28.87 -37.94 -29.35
C ILE A 617 -28.02 -38.77 -28.39
N GLY A 618 -28.66 -39.69 -27.66
CA GLY A 618 -27.96 -40.71 -26.88
C GLY A 618 -27.41 -41.83 -27.75
N GLN A 619 -26.31 -42.42 -27.31
CA GLN A 619 -25.69 -43.60 -27.91
C GLN A 619 -26.03 -44.81 -27.05
N TYR A 620 -26.56 -45.86 -27.68
CA TYR A 620 -26.88 -47.10 -27.02
C TYR A 620 -26.07 -48.25 -27.63
N ASP A 621 -25.34 -48.97 -26.79
CA ASP A 621 -24.58 -50.15 -27.18
C ASP A 621 -25.35 -51.42 -26.76
N GLN A 622 -25.90 -52.11 -27.77
CA GLN A 622 -26.67 -53.33 -27.60
C GLN A 622 -25.87 -54.48 -26.99
N ALA A 623 -24.55 -54.54 -27.22
CA ALA A 623 -23.73 -55.63 -26.70
C ALA A 623 -23.44 -55.44 -25.20
N SER A 624 -23.23 -54.19 -24.78
CA SER A 624 -22.82 -53.88 -23.41
C SER A 624 -23.95 -53.51 -22.48
N ARG A 625 -25.18 -53.22 -22.94
CA ARG A 625 -26.24 -52.75 -22.03
C ARG A 625 -26.35 -51.24 -21.90
N ILE A 626 -25.35 -50.51 -22.39
CA ILE A 626 -25.02 -49.17 -21.91
C ILE A 626 -25.64 -48.09 -22.80
N LEU A 627 -26.44 -47.23 -22.18
CA LEU A 627 -26.86 -45.95 -22.73
C LEU A 627 -25.88 -44.86 -22.25
N SER A 628 -25.43 -44.02 -23.18
CA SER A 628 -24.55 -42.89 -22.86
C SER A 628 -24.91 -41.62 -23.61
N VAL A 629 -24.65 -40.48 -22.99
CA VAL A 629 -24.77 -39.15 -23.61
C VAL A 629 -23.59 -38.32 -23.22
N ASN A 630 -22.94 -37.68 -24.20
CA ASN A 630 -21.86 -36.74 -23.96
C ASN A 630 -22.31 -35.32 -24.31
N VAL A 631 -21.98 -34.39 -23.43
CA VAL A 631 -22.26 -32.96 -23.55
C VAL A 631 -20.98 -32.19 -23.32
N ASP A 632 -20.58 -31.38 -24.30
CA ASP A 632 -19.29 -30.66 -24.27
C ASP A 632 -19.15 -29.74 -23.04
N THR A 633 -20.22 -29.05 -22.65
CA THR A 633 -20.20 -28.07 -21.57
C THR A 633 -21.57 -27.96 -20.90
N LEU A 634 -21.57 -27.95 -19.57
CA LEU A 634 -22.69 -27.65 -18.70
C LEU A 634 -22.35 -26.41 -17.87
N THR A 635 -23.08 -25.32 -18.09
CA THR A 635 -22.98 -24.10 -17.28
C THR A 635 -23.98 -24.13 -16.12
N LYS A 636 -23.85 -23.22 -15.16
CA LYS A 636 -24.77 -23.13 -14.01
C LYS A 636 -26.25 -23.02 -14.39
N ASP A 637 -26.58 -22.33 -15.48
CA ASP A 637 -27.98 -22.12 -15.91
C ASP A 637 -28.50 -23.27 -16.77
N ASP A 638 -27.64 -24.24 -17.12
CA ASP A 638 -28.02 -25.35 -17.97
C ASP A 638 -28.59 -26.49 -17.13
N VAL A 639 -29.71 -27.03 -17.62
CA VAL A 639 -30.38 -28.19 -17.06
C VAL A 639 -30.48 -29.22 -18.16
N LEU A 640 -29.77 -30.32 -17.98
CA LEU A 640 -29.86 -31.45 -18.90
C LEU A 640 -30.88 -32.44 -18.34
N THR A 641 -32.08 -32.44 -18.92
CA THR A 641 -33.13 -33.40 -18.56
C THR A 641 -32.92 -34.68 -19.34
N PHE A 642 -33.00 -35.82 -18.67
CA PHE A 642 -33.06 -37.14 -19.30
C PHE A 642 -34.42 -37.78 -19.04
N ASN A 643 -34.97 -38.43 -20.06
CA ASN A 643 -36.13 -39.30 -19.94
C ASN A 643 -35.86 -40.55 -20.78
N PHE A 644 -35.99 -41.72 -20.17
CA PHE A 644 -35.99 -42.98 -20.90
C PHE A 644 -37.10 -43.90 -20.44
N SER A 645 -37.69 -44.63 -21.39
CA SER A 645 -38.75 -45.58 -21.12
C SER A 645 -38.38 -46.97 -21.64
N THR A 646 -38.60 -48.01 -20.84
CA THR A 646 -38.33 -49.41 -21.19
C THR A 646 -39.40 -50.33 -20.58
N LYS A 647 -39.59 -51.52 -21.17
CA LYS A 647 -40.62 -52.48 -20.71
C LYS A 647 -40.02 -53.54 -19.81
N VAL A 648 -40.76 -53.96 -18.79
CA VAL A 648 -40.39 -55.10 -17.95
C VAL A 648 -40.61 -56.42 -18.70
N THR A 649 -39.57 -57.23 -18.85
CA THR A 649 -39.63 -58.53 -19.56
C THR A 649 -39.63 -59.73 -18.64
N ASP A 650 -39.05 -59.61 -17.45
CA ASP A 650 -38.99 -60.69 -16.45
C ASP A 650 -39.10 -60.12 -15.02
N VAL A 651 -39.42 -60.95 -14.02
CA VAL A 651 -39.43 -60.57 -12.58
C VAL A 651 -38.46 -61.48 -11.82
N PRO A 652 -37.37 -60.93 -11.23
CA PRO A 652 -36.37 -61.73 -10.52
C PRO A 652 -36.95 -62.52 -9.33
N GLU A 653 -36.41 -63.73 -9.11
CA GLU A 653 -36.80 -64.60 -8.00
C GLU A 653 -36.33 -63.99 -6.65
N GLY A 654 -37.28 -63.58 -5.79
CA GLY A 654 -36.98 -63.09 -4.44
C GLY A 654 -36.99 -61.56 -4.22
N SER A 655 -37.16 -60.73 -5.25
CA SER A 655 -37.47 -59.30 -5.10
C SER A 655 -38.23 -58.76 -6.30
N PRO A 656 -39.39 -58.09 -6.13
CA PRO A 656 -40.19 -57.56 -7.23
C PRO A 656 -39.83 -56.11 -7.62
N GLU A 657 -38.68 -55.58 -7.19
CA GLU A 657 -38.24 -54.20 -7.43
C GLU A 657 -37.21 -54.13 -8.56
N PHE A 658 -37.43 -53.24 -9.54
CA PHE A 658 -36.51 -53.00 -10.65
C PHE A 658 -35.67 -51.76 -10.34
N SER A 659 -34.36 -51.94 -10.21
CA SER A 659 -33.44 -50.84 -9.92
C SER A 659 -32.47 -50.65 -11.08
N LEU A 660 -32.25 -49.40 -11.44
CA LEU A 660 -31.25 -48.99 -12.43
C LEU A 660 -30.33 -47.95 -11.80
N THR A 661 -29.04 -48.06 -12.06
CA THR A 661 -28.07 -47.04 -11.68
C THR A 661 -27.81 -46.08 -12.83
N VAL A 662 -28.01 -44.79 -12.58
CA VAL A 662 -27.62 -43.71 -13.47
C VAL A 662 -26.38 -43.01 -12.92
N LYS A 663 -25.45 -42.68 -13.80
CA LYS A 663 -24.17 -42.04 -13.44
C LYS A 663 -23.92 -40.85 -14.34
N ALA A 664 -23.51 -39.73 -13.75
CA ALA A 664 -23.05 -38.55 -14.44
C ALA A 664 -21.59 -38.27 -14.06
N GLN A 665 -20.75 -37.95 -15.04
CA GLN A 665 -19.36 -37.56 -14.83
C GLN A 665 -19.05 -36.30 -15.62
N GLY A 666 -18.16 -35.45 -15.12
CA GLY A 666 -17.72 -34.25 -15.82
C GLY A 666 -16.34 -33.79 -15.36
N LYS A 667 -15.75 -32.85 -16.07
CA LYS A 667 -14.41 -32.30 -15.78
C LYS A 667 -14.52 -30.86 -15.30
N SER A 668 -13.97 -30.62 -14.12
CA SER A 668 -13.79 -29.27 -13.59
C SER A 668 -12.55 -28.60 -14.22
N PRO A 669 -12.49 -27.26 -14.32
CA PRO A 669 -11.32 -26.56 -14.85
C PRO A 669 -10.03 -26.70 -14.02
N ASN A 670 -10.10 -27.18 -12.77
CA ASN A 670 -8.90 -27.43 -11.96
C ASN A 670 -8.29 -28.81 -12.19
N GLU A 671 -6.99 -28.91 -11.92
CA GLU A 671 -6.21 -30.13 -11.90
C GLU A 671 -6.04 -30.66 -10.47
N GLU A 672 -6.04 -31.98 -10.32
CA GLU A 672 -5.78 -32.68 -9.07
C GLU A 672 -4.78 -33.83 -9.31
N PRO A 673 -3.51 -33.71 -8.87
CA PRO A 673 -2.92 -32.60 -8.12
C PRO A 673 -2.63 -31.35 -8.99
N PHE A 674 -2.53 -30.19 -8.35
CA PHE A 674 -2.07 -28.95 -9.01
C PHE A 674 -0.60 -29.05 -9.43
N ILE A 675 -0.31 -28.77 -10.71
CA ILE A 675 1.05 -28.71 -11.24
C ILE A 675 1.32 -27.31 -11.80
N PRO A 676 2.27 -26.50 -11.29
CA PRO A 676 2.57 -25.18 -11.83
C PRO A 676 2.91 -25.21 -13.34
N GLY A 677 2.47 -24.19 -14.08
CA GLY A 677 2.76 -24.06 -15.51
C GLY A 677 1.56 -24.33 -16.43
N ASP A 678 1.84 -24.89 -17.61
CA ASP A 678 0.81 -25.12 -18.63
C ASP A 678 -0.27 -26.10 -18.16
N PHE A 679 -1.43 -26.03 -18.80
CA PHE A 679 -2.58 -26.87 -18.48
C PHE A 679 -2.38 -28.32 -18.94
N ILE A 680 -2.65 -29.28 -18.05
CA ILE A 680 -2.55 -30.72 -18.31
C ILE A 680 -3.95 -31.32 -18.29
N LEU A 681 -4.48 -31.64 -19.48
CA LEU A 681 -5.85 -32.11 -19.66
C LEU A 681 -6.16 -33.38 -18.84
N GLU A 682 -5.20 -34.28 -18.73
CA GLU A 682 -5.34 -35.58 -18.04
C GLU A 682 -5.54 -35.43 -16.52
N ASN A 683 -5.02 -34.36 -15.93
CA ASN A 683 -5.09 -34.12 -14.48
C ASN A 683 -6.37 -33.41 -14.05
N GLN A 684 -7.27 -33.07 -14.98
CA GLN A 684 -8.52 -32.40 -14.64
C GLN A 684 -9.33 -33.18 -13.61
N LYS A 685 -9.73 -32.49 -12.54
CA LYS A 685 -10.59 -33.03 -11.49
C LYS A 685 -11.89 -33.55 -12.12
N THR A 686 -12.20 -34.81 -11.81
CA THR A 686 -13.43 -35.44 -12.28
C THR A 686 -14.50 -35.25 -11.22
N LEU A 687 -15.61 -34.62 -11.59
CA LEU A 687 -16.83 -34.59 -10.80
C LEU A 687 -17.67 -35.81 -11.20
N THR A 688 -18.26 -36.50 -10.25
CA THR A 688 -19.10 -37.67 -10.51
C THR A 688 -20.24 -37.69 -9.52
N ASP A 689 -21.42 -38.03 -10.01
CA ASP A 689 -22.58 -38.36 -9.20
C ASP A 689 -23.24 -39.63 -9.73
N GLU A 690 -23.84 -40.40 -8.84
CA GLU A 690 -24.41 -41.71 -9.13
C GLU A 690 -25.64 -41.93 -8.26
N ALA A 691 -26.74 -42.35 -8.88
CA ALA A 691 -27.99 -42.59 -8.19
C ALA A 691 -28.66 -43.87 -8.68
N THR A 692 -29.27 -44.60 -7.74
CA THR A 692 -30.09 -45.76 -8.04
C THR A 692 -31.56 -45.35 -8.11
N MET A 693 -32.20 -45.59 -9.24
CA MET A 693 -33.61 -45.33 -9.50
C MET A 693 -34.38 -46.64 -9.42
N THR A 694 -35.25 -46.76 -8.41
CA THR A 694 -36.04 -47.97 -8.17
C THR A 694 -37.50 -47.77 -8.59
N SER A 695 -38.06 -48.76 -9.28
CA SER A 695 -39.45 -48.76 -9.73
C SER A 695 -40.44 -48.66 -8.56
N PRO A 696 -41.57 -47.94 -8.72
CA PRO A 696 -42.60 -47.88 -7.69
C PRO A 696 -43.24 -49.26 -7.45
N MET A 697 -43.16 -49.72 -6.20
CA MET A 697 -43.85 -50.90 -5.68
C MET A 697 -44.39 -50.62 -4.26
N PRO A 698 -45.47 -51.30 -3.81
CA PRO A 698 -45.94 -51.16 -2.44
C PRO A 698 -44.87 -51.69 -1.48
N LYS A 699 -44.44 -50.85 -0.52
CA LYS A 699 -43.37 -51.15 0.43
C LYS A 699 -43.55 -52.53 1.10
N LYS A 700 -42.47 -53.30 1.14
CA LYS A 700 -42.30 -54.47 2.01
C LYS A 700 -42.62 -54.06 3.46
N GLY A 701 -43.64 -54.65 4.07
CA GLY A 701 -43.87 -54.50 5.52
C GLY A 701 -42.61 -54.91 6.27
N SER A 702 -42.21 -54.11 7.25
CA SER A 702 -40.94 -54.24 7.98
C SER A 702 -40.74 -55.63 8.60
N GLU A 703 -39.52 -56.14 8.50
CA GLU A 703 -39.05 -57.45 9.01
C GLU A 703 -39.03 -57.57 10.55
N ASN A 704 -39.85 -56.82 11.29
CA ASN A 704 -39.83 -56.81 12.76
C ASN A 704 -41.23 -56.96 13.37
N GLU A 705 -41.88 -58.11 13.17
CA GLU A 705 -42.93 -58.57 14.09
C GLU A 705 -42.73 -60.04 14.43
N THR A 706 -42.02 -60.27 15.54
CA THR A 706 -41.80 -61.58 16.17
C THR A 706 -43.12 -62.29 16.50
N GLU A 707 -43.27 -63.47 15.90
CA GLU A 707 -44.40 -64.37 16.05
C GLU A 707 -44.50 -64.99 17.44
N SER A 708 -45.73 -65.29 17.85
CA SER A 708 -45.99 -66.26 18.91
C SER A 708 -45.95 -67.66 18.30
N ILE A 709 -44.74 -68.22 18.20
CA ILE A 709 -44.48 -69.60 17.80
C ILE A 709 -45.00 -70.54 18.89
N ILE A 710 -45.79 -71.56 18.53
CA ILE A 710 -46.03 -72.73 19.40
C ILE A 710 -45.44 -73.94 18.68
N GLU A 711 -44.21 -74.28 19.05
CA GLU A 711 -43.49 -75.48 18.63
C GLU A 711 -43.83 -76.64 19.56
N ASP A 712 -44.22 -77.79 19.00
CA ASP A 712 -43.97 -79.09 19.64
C ASP A 712 -42.82 -79.83 18.91
N GLY A 713 -41.92 -79.05 18.29
CA GLY A 713 -40.69 -79.51 17.62
C GLY A 713 -40.87 -80.43 16.40
N LYS A 714 -42.07 -80.94 16.10
CA LYS A 714 -42.28 -81.97 15.05
C LYS A 714 -43.19 -81.52 13.90
N ALA A 715 -44.20 -80.67 14.13
CA ALA A 715 -45.07 -80.07 13.10
C ALA A 715 -45.70 -78.75 13.60
N TYR A 716 -46.06 -77.82 12.69
CA TYR A 716 -46.86 -76.64 13.06
C TYR A 716 -47.70 -76.11 11.89
N VAL A 717 -48.69 -75.30 12.26
CA VAL A 717 -49.44 -74.40 11.37
C VAL A 717 -49.50 -73.03 12.04
N ARG A 718 -49.08 -71.96 11.33
CA ARG A 718 -49.27 -70.56 11.74
C ARG A 718 -50.20 -69.87 10.75
N LEU A 719 -51.05 -68.99 11.25
CA LEU A 719 -51.88 -68.11 10.42
C LEU A 719 -51.30 -66.70 10.49
N SER A 720 -51.15 -66.05 9.35
CA SER A 720 -50.65 -64.67 9.25
C SER A 720 -51.46 -63.90 8.22
N VAL A 721 -51.53 -62.57 8.38
CA VAL A 721 -52.14 -61.68 7.39
C VAL A 721 -51.03 -61.13 6.51
N ILE A 722 -51.14 -61.36 5.21
CA ILE A 722 -50.20 -60.83 4.23
C ILE A 722 -51.02 -60.17 3.14
N ASN A 723 -50.71 -58.91 2.84
CA ASN A 723 -51.44 -58.11 1.86
C ASN A 723 -52.96 -58.18 2.05
N LYS A 724 -53.41 -58.07 3.31
CA LYS A 724 -54.83 -58.08 3.71
C LYS A 724 -55.59 -59.37 3.36
N ARG A 725 -54.88 -60.51 3.19
CA ARG A 725 -55.46 -61.86 3.06
C ARG A 725 -54.90 -62.80 4.11
N LEU A 726 -55.73 -63.73 4.59
CA LEU A 726 -55.31 -64.71 5.59
C LEU A 726 -54.51 -65.84 4.90
N THR A 727 -53.32 -66.12 5.41
CA THR A 727 -52.42 -67.15 4.87
C THR A 727 -52.05 -68.14 5.98
N ALA A 728 -52.18 -69.43 5.68
CA ALA A 728 -51.77 -70.52 6.55
C ALA A 728 -50.39 -71.04 6.12
N TYR A 729 -49.39 -70.83 6.96
CA TYR A 729 -48.07 -71.43 6.81
C TYR A 729 -48.01 -72.74 7.59
N TYR A 730 -47.34 -73.74 7.04
CA TYR A 730 -47.32 -75.07 7.64
C TYR A 730 -46.01 -75.81 7.36
N ARG A 731 -45.68 -76.73 8.26
CA ARG A 731 -44.54 -77.66 8.13
C ARG A 731 -44.89 -79.01 8.76
N ASN A 732 -44.49 -80.11 8.10
CA ASN A 732 -44.66 -81.49 8.57
C ASN A 732 -46.10 -81.91 8.93
N VAL A 733 -47.11 -81.36 8.24
CA VAL A 733 -48.53 -81.72 8.46
C VAL A 733 -49.09 -82.55 7.30
N THR A 734 -50.07 -83.40 7.60
CA THR A 734 -50.76 -84.26 6.62
C THR A 734 -52.19 -83.82 6.35
N LYS A 735 -52.79 -83.04 7.26
CA LYS A 735 -54.12 -82.45 7.07
C LYS A 735 -54.26 -81.18 7.90
N ILE A 736 -54.91 -80.16 7.33
CA ILE A 736 -55.28 -78.92 8.01
C ILE A 736 -56.79 -78.71 7.82
N VAL A 737 -57.53 -78.45 8.89
CA VAL A 737 -58.95 -78.13 8.86
C VAL A 737 -59.13 -76.73 9.45
N VAL A 738 -59.51 -75.79 8.60
CA VAL A 738 -59.82 -74.42 9.00
C VAL A 738 -61.29 -74.35 9.39
N LYS A 739 -61.56 -73.83 10.58
CA LYS A 739 -62.89 -73.65 11.14
C LYS A 739 -63.17 -72.18 11.43
N ILE A 740 -64.42 -71.77 11.30
CA ILE A 740 -64.92 -70.43 11.58
C ILE A 740 -66.09 -70.58 12.55
N ASP A 741 -66.00 -69.97 13.73
CA ASP A 741 -66.93 -70.12 14.87
C ASP A 741 -67.19 -71.57 15.29
N GLY A 742 -66.23 -72.46 15.02
CA GLY A 742 -66.33 -73.90 15.32
C GLY A 742 -66.84 -74.75 14.16
N ASP A 743 -67.41 -74.16 13.12
CA ASP A 743 -67.86 -74.86 11.90
C ASP A 743 -66.72 -75.00 10.89
N THR A 744 -66.66 -76.14 10.19
CA THR A 744 -65.58 -76.39 9.20
C THR A 744 -65.79 -75.56 7.95
N TYR A 745 -64.84 -74.65 7.68
CA TYR A 745 -64.82 -73.82 6.47
C TYR A 745 -64.18 -74.56 5.30
N ARG A 746 -62.96 -75.07 5.49
CA ARG A 746 -62.24 -75.82 4.44
C ARG A 746 -61.22 -76.78 5.06
N SER A 747 -61.07 -77.94 4.44
CA SER A 747 -60.07 -78.95 4.80
C SER A 747 -59.07 -79.09 3.66
N PHE A 748 -57.79 -79.16 4.02
CA PHE A 748 -56.66 -79.37 3.12
C PHE A 748 -55.96 -80.68 3.53
N ASP A 749 -55.71 -81.55 2.56
CA ASP A 749 -55.09 -82.86 2.70
C ASP A 749 -54.21 -83.18 1.48
N LYS A 750 -53.62 -84.39 1.47
CA LYS A 750 -52.71 -84.81 0.39
C LYS A 750 -53.33 -84.78 -1.01
N THR A 751 -54.62 -85.05 -1.09
CA THR A 751 -55.39 -85.07 -2.34
C THR A 751 -55.78 -83.67 -2.84
N SER A 752 -55.75 -82.66 -1.97
CA SER A 752 -56.14 -81.28 -2.28
C SER A 752 -54.96 -80.30 -2.41
N GLY A 753 -53.72 -80.82 -2.47
CA GLY A 753 -52.51 -80.05 -2.82
C GLY A 753 -51.41 -80.00 -1.76
N LEU A 754 -51.59 -80.63 -0.59
CA LEU A 754 -50.52 -80.76 0.42
C LEU A 754 -49.57 -81.91 0.06
N GLN A 755 -48.32 -81.66 -0.34
CA GLN A 755 -47.33 -82.74 -0.53
C GLN A 755 -46.74 -83.23 0.81
N GLU A 756 -46.59 -84.55 0.95
CA GLU A 756 -46.07 -85.23 2.15
C GLU A 756 -44.70 -84.76 2.63
N LEU A 757 -44.57 -84.59 3.96
CA LEU A 757 -43.32 -84.54 4.75
C LEU A 757 -42.20 -83.63 4.20
N SER A 758 -42.55 -82.43 3.73
CA SER A 758 -41.58 -81.34 3.52
C SER A 758 -41.09 -80.81 4.88
N THR A 759 -39.78 -80.88 5.11
CA THR A 759 -39.10 -80.26 6.26
C THR A 759 -38.98 -78.73 6.14
N ALA A 760 -39.28 -78.17 4.96
CA ALA A 760 -39.36 -76.73 4.74
C ALA A 760 -40.79 -76.21 4.94
N GLU A 761 -40.91 -74.99 5.46
CA GLU A 761 -42.19 -74.28 5.59
C GLU A 761 -42.78 -74.00 4.20
N LYS A 762 -44.08 -74.23 4.05
CA LYS A 762 -44.88 -73.84 2.87
C LYS A 762 -46.09 -73.02 3.30
N SER A 763 -46.76 -72.37 2.37
CA SER A 763 -47.95 -71.54 2.64
C SER A 763 -49.14 -71.86 1.74
N ILE A 764 -50.35 -71.62 2.26
CA ILE A 764 -51.62 -71.64 1.53
C ILE A 764 -52.35 -70.34 1.83
N VAL A 765 -52.68 -69.59 0.78
CA VAL A 765 -53.55 -68.42 0.90
C VAL A 765 -54.99 -68.92 1.06
N LEU A 766 -55.67 -68.44 2.08
CA LEU A 766 -57.08 -68.71 2.32
C LEU A 766 -57.90 -67.61 1.63
N ASP A 767 -58.88 -67.99 0.81
CA ASP A 767 -59.81 -67.08 0.15
C ASP A 767 -60.86 -66.53 1.15
N ILE A 768 -60.38 -66.01 2.28
CA ILE A 768 -61.16 -65.37 3.33
C ILE A 768 -60.79 -63.88 3.32
N PRO A 769 -61.67 -63.01 2.80
CA PRO A 769 -61.48 -61.56 2.83
C PRO A 769 -61.40 -60.99 4.25
N ILE A 770 -60.61 -59.94 4.46
CA ILE A 770 -60.37 -59.38 5.80
C ILE A 770 -61.57 -58.60 6.40
N ASP A 771 -62.63 -58.41 5.62
CA ASP A 771 -63.80 -57.61 5.95
C ASP A 771 -64.97 -58.41 6.57
N GLN A 772 -64.89 -59.76 6.68
CA GLN A 772 -65.93 -60.59 7.31
C GLN A 772 -65.69 -60.96 8.81
N HIS A 773 -64.80 -60.28 9.53
CA HIS A 773 -64.17 -60.78 10.78
C HIS A 773 -64.85 -60.48 12.13
N ARG A 774 -66.09 -60.93 12.35
CA ARG A 774 -66.64 -61.06 13.74
C ARG A 774 -66.57 -62.48 14.33
N ARG A 775 -65.94 -63.43 13.62
CA ARG A 775 -65.99 -64.87 13.89
C ARG A 775 -64.64 -65.44 14.35
N ASN A 776 -64.62 -66.38 15.30
CA ASN A 776 -63.44 -67.08 15.82
C ASN A 776 -62.90 -68.07 14.79
N ILE A 777 -61.71 -67.82 14.23
CA ILE A 777 -61.07 -68.74 13.28
C ILE A 777 -60.08 -69.64 14.02
N THR A 778 -60.18 -70.95 13.80
CA THR A 778 -59.24 -71.94 14.34
C THR A 778 -58.73 -72.86 13.24
N ALA A 779 -57.47 -73.28 13.35
CA ALA A 779 -56.89 -74.28 12.46
C ALA A 779 -56.58 -75.53 13.27
N GLU A 780 -57.28 -76.62 12.97
CA GLU A 780 -56.95 -77.94 13.48
C GLU A 780 -55.98 -78.60 12.51
N TYR A 781 -54.89 -79.18 12.99
CA TYR A 781 -53.92 -79.85 12.13
C TYR A 781 -53.54 -81.22 12.65
N TYR A 782 -53.15 -82.07 11.69
CA TYR A 782 -52.83 -83.48 11.90
C TYR A 782 -51.45 -83.76 11.34
N TYR A 783 -50.68 -84.55 12.06
CA TYR A 783 -49.36 -85.02 11.65
C TYR A 783 -49.16 -86.50 12.05
N PRO A 784 -48.23 -87.24 11.42
CA PRO A 784 -48.02 -88.66 11.70
C PRO A 784 -47.47 -88.87 13.11
N ASP A 785 -47.98 -89.85 13.87
CA ASP A 785 -47.36 -90.27 15.12
C ASP A 785 -46.02 -90.98 14.83
N PRO A 786 -44.88 -90.47 15.32
CA PRO A 786 -43.57 -91.10 15.09
C PRO A 786 -43.43 -92.51 15.71
N GLN A 787 -44.33 -92.94 16.61
CA GLN A 787 -44.31 -94.27 17.22
C GLN A 787 -45.28 -95.26 16.53
N ASN A 788 -46.23 -94.78 15.72
CA ASN A 788 -47.14 -95.63 14.94
C ASN A 788 -47.66 -94.86 13.71
N THR A 789 -47.01 -95.06 12.56
CA THR A 789 -47.24 -94.31 11.31
C THR A 789 -48.63 -94.50 10.69
N SER A 790 -49.48 -95.35 11.26
CA SER A 790 -50.86 -95.58 10.81
C SER A 790 -51.91 -94.70 11.52
N ASN A 791 -51.53 -93.96 12.58
CA ASN A 791 -52.44 -93.05 13.30
C ASN A 791 -51.93 -91.59 13.27
N SER A 792 -52.86 -90.65 13.08
CA SER A 792 -52.61 -89.20 13.13
C SER A 792 -53.00 -88.61 14.50
N LEU A 793 -52.10 -87.89 15.15
CA LEU A 793 -52.40 -87.14 16.39
C LEU A 793 -53.11 -85.81 16.06
N LYS A 794 -54.15 -85.46 16.82
CA LYS A 794 -54.91 -84.21 16.70
C LYS A 794 -54.38 -83.18 17.69
N ALA A 795 -53.81 -82.08 17.21
CA ALA A 795 -53.55 -80.89 18.02
C ALA A 795 -54.52 -79.77 17.62
N VAL A 796 -55.10 -79.07 18.61
CA VAL A 796 -56.01 -77.93 18.39
C VAL A 796 -55.33 -76.67 18.88
N THR A 797 -55.07 -75.73 17.96
CA THR A 797 -54.67 -74.37 18.32
C THR A 797 -55.88 -73.45 18.23
N THR A 798 -56.19 -72.75 19.32
CA THR A 798 -57.19 -71.68 19.35
C THR A 798 -56.47 -70.33 19.36
N TRP A 799 -56.78 -69.48 18.39
CA TRP A 799 -56.14 -68.17 18.24
C TRP A 799 -56.77 -67.13 19.19
N ASN A 800 -55.96 -66.36 19.93
CA ASN A 800 -56.45 -65.42 20.95
C ASN A 800 -56.94 -64.09 20.32
N LYS A 801 -58.25 -63.85 20.38
CA LYS A 801 -59.02 -62.71 19.85
C LYS A 801 -58.45 -61.31 20.15
N LYS A 802 -57.71 -61.12 21.23
CA LYS A 802 -57.19 -59.79 21.62
C LYS A 802 -55.99 -59.32 20.78
N LYS A 803 -55.18 -60.24 20.25
CA LYS A 803 -53.97 -59.91 19.48
C LYS A 803 -54.31 -59.65 18.01
N TRP A 804 -55.21 -60.46 17.45
CA TRP A 804 -55.79 -60.27 16.12
C TRP A 804 -56.38 -58.86 15.88
N ASN A 805 -57.16 -58.36 16.83
CA ASN A 805 -57.78 -57.04 16.68
C ASN A 805 -56.75 -55.90 16.64
N LYS A 806 -55.53 -56.11 17.16
CA LYS A 806 -54.46 -55.12 17.07
C LYS A 806 -53.80 -55.15 15.70
N ASP A 807 -53.38 -56.34 15.26
CA ASP A 807 -52.62 -56.51 14.02
C ASP A 807 -53.48 -56.20 12.77
N VAL A 808 -54.79 -56.46 12.84
CA VAL A 808 -55.73 -56.05 11.77
C VAL A 808 -56.01 -54.55 11.79
N ASN A 809 -56.08 -53.91 12.96
CA ASN A 809 -56.26 -52.46 13.03
C ASN A 809 -55.00 -51.72 12.56
N ASP A 810 -53.81 -52.23 12.90
CA ASP A 810 -52.53 -51.68 12.44
C ASP A 810 -52.36 -51.86 10.91
N ALA A 811 -52.84 -52.97 10.32
CA ALA A 811 -52.85 -53.19 8.86
C ALA A 811 -53.94 -52.41 8.08
N LEU A 812 -54.87 -51.75 8.79
CA LEU A 812 -55.94 -50.93 8.22
C LEU A 812 -55.76 -49.43 8.48
N ASP A 813 -54.74 -49.02 9.24
CA ASP A 813 -54.38 -47.63 9.49
C ASP A 813 -53.59 -47.06 8.29
N PRO A 814 -54.10 -46.04 7.58
CA PRO A 814 -53.41 -45.48 6.40
C PRO A 814 -52.18 -44.63 6.74
N GLU A 815 -51.90 -44.33 8.02
CA GLU A 815 -50.75 -43.53 8.45
C GLU A 815 -49.55 -44.34 8.99
N LYS A 816 -49.59 -45.68 8.91
CA LYS A 816 -48.44 -46.55 9.24
C LYS A 816 -48.02 -47.50 8.13
#